data_AF-A0A8J7JDG6-F1
#
_entry.id   AF-A0A8J7JDG6-F1
#
_cell.length_a   1.000
_cell.length_b   1.000
_cell.length_c   1.000
_cell.angle_alpha   90.00
_cell.angle_beta   90.00
_cell.angle_gamma   90.00
#
_symmetry.space_group_name_H-M   'P 1'
#
loop_
_entity.id
_entity.type
_entity.pdbx_description
1 polymer ?
#
loop_
_entity_poly.entity_id
_entity_poly.type
_entity_poly.pdbx_seq_one_letter_code
_entity_poly.pdbx_strand_id
1 'polypeptide(L)'
;MLDSQISPPLNVNNILETGWFSANSPIPADGATLAQNVQRSPLLSTRQLDATVETINLQLGTEGDDTFSGTDGCDLFLGQAGNDTLAGRGGQDILVSGPGDDWLNGGTDNDLLLGIQGNNTLVGGSGDDRLLGGEGKDRLVGQSGDDTLWSGGGNDDLDGGPGLDTLNGGSGDDVLIDPDGGVLTGGAGRDEFRLGDGRLPDTPKIAIFPPVPDFTITDFAVGDDQLTLNFGIAFDDLTFLDTDNGTIVNAQSREGLVLLEGIDSEELTEDSFYFGDADLQASFQATLDQILTESGFPGISVSVISPDGTIWTSAQGVADLEVQTPLRPDDRFVIGSVTKLFTATTVLQLAEEGKLSLDDPMSHWLPEIAKRIPNGEHITVRQLLSHTSGVRNDDDDLAAAYLANPDIAQQEWTASDFLALIYDKEPMGEPGQFGYSNPNYTLLGEIIEAATDSALEQQFQTRIFEPLGLTDTFYAYPEDIPGGYVKSYYDESGDGNFEDILSQVHPSLSVKKAAGGIVSTPTDLARFAQALFSAELLSPTSLTEMVSDRNPFLGSFEYGLGVMYDDIPKVGRVLGHEGAQSVFGWRASMYHLPDFNLTIAITSNGFSESTDPVSSLWADIILNTIKQTAEASMLSSGV
;
A
#
# COMPACT_ATOMS: atom_id res chain seq x y z
N MET A 1 11.61 -57.32 24.13
CA MET A 1 10.69 -56.40 23.45
C MET A 1 11.04 -55.02 23.97
N LEU A 2 11.96 -54.36 23.28
CA LEU A 2 12.33 -52.96 23.49
C LEU A 2 11.79 -52.28 22.25
N ASP A 3 10.69 -51.54 22.40
CA ASP A 3 10.11 -50.77 21.31
C ASP A 3 11.04 -49.61 20.97
N SER A 4 11.44 -49.56 19.71
CA SER A 4 12.05 -48.43 19.03
C SER A 4 11.05 -47.28 19.00
N GLN A 5 11.29 -46.23 19.80
CA GLN A 5 10.69 -44.92 19.53
C GLN A 5 11.38 -44.35 18.30
N ILE A 6 10.75 -44.55 17.15
CA ILE A 6 11.01 -43.79 15.94
C ILE A 6 10.45 -42.40 16.23
N SER A 7 11.33 -41.41 16.40
CA SER A 7 10.91 -40.00 16.41
C SER A 7 10.21 -39.69 15.08
N PRO A 8 9.09 -38.96 15.08
CA PRO A 8 8.42 -38.58 13.85
C PRO A 8 9.35 -37.70 12.97
N PRO A 9 9.14 -37.66 11.64
CA PRO A 9 9.88 -36.77 10.74
C PRO A 9 9.76 -35.29 11.17
N LEU A 10 10.85 -34.54 11.02
CA LEU A 10 10.85 -33.08 11.17
C LEU A 10 9.99 -32.45 10.06
N ASN A 11 8.98 -31.67 10.44
CA ASN A 11 8.20 -30.76 9.59
C ASN A 11 8.05 -29.46 10.41
N VAL A 12 7.88 -28.30 9.75
CA VAL A 12 7.72 -26.97 10.38
C VAL A 12 6.69 -27.00 11.52
N ASN A 13 5.59 -27.74 11.38
CA ASN A 13 4.59 -27.95 12.44
C ASN A 13 5.21 -28.51 13.74
N ASN A 14 6.20 -29.42 13.66
CA ASN A 14 6.90 -29.95 14.83
C ASN A 14 7.93 -28.96 15.41
N ILE A 15 8.46 -28.01 14.63
CA ILE A 15 9.37 -26.96 15.14
C ILE A 15 8.55 -25.89 15.88
N LEU A 16 7.38 -25.52 15.35
CA LEU A 16 6.43 -24.61 15.98
C LEU A 16 5.76 -25.22 17.23
N GLU A 17 5.42 -26.52 17.22
CA GLU A 17 4.76 -27.21 18.34
C GLU A 17 5.71 -27.64 19.50
N THR A 18 7.04 -27.64 19.32
CA THR A 18 7.99 -28.11 20.36
C THR A 18 8.26 -27.12 21.49
N GLY A 19 7.37 -26.15 21.71
CA GLY A 19 7.28 -25.36 22.95
C GLY A 19 8.20 -24.14 23.03
N TRP A 20 8.83 -23.73 21.92
CA TRP A 20 9.56 -22.46 21.83
C TRP A 20 8.74 -21.35 21.14
N PHE A 21 7.76 -21.72 20.31
CA PHE A 21 6.94 -20.82 19.48
C PHE A 21 5.43 -21.12 19.60
N SER A 22 4.97 -21.58 20.77
CA SER A 22 3.52 -21.72 21.01
C SER A 22 2.91 -20.35 21.36
N ALA A 23 1.73 -20.03 20.84
CA ALA A 23 0.96 -18.79 21.08
C ALA A 23 0.70 -18.40 22.55
N ASN A 24 1.14 -19.19 23.54
CA ASN A 24 0.93 -18.97 24.97
C ASN A 24 2.23 -19.05 25.81
N SER A 25 3.41 -19.06 25.19
CA SER A 25 4.68 -19.09 25.94
C SER A 25 5.33 -17.70 25.95
N PRO A 26 5.73 -17.16 27.13
CA PRO A 26 6.47 -15.91 27.19
C PRO A 26 7.82 -16.11 26.47
N ILE A 27 8.00 -15.39 25.36
CA ILE A 27 9.27 -15.34 24.64
C ILE A 27 10.24 -14.55 25.54
N PRO A 28 11.42 -15.09 25.88
CA PRO A 28 12.34 -14.42 26.78
C PRO A 28 12.74 -13.05 26.21
N ALA A 29 12.70 -12.01 27.06
CA ALA A 29 13.05 -10.62 26.76
C ALA A 29 14.54 -10.39 26.40
N ASP A 30 15.26 -11.43 26.00
CA ASP A 30 16.62 -11.34 25.47
C ASP A 30 16.73 -12.08 24.12
N GLY A 31 16.52 -11.37 23.01
CA GLY A 31 16.68 -11.90 21.65
C GLY A 31 18.04 -12.59 21.40
N ALA A 32 19.06 -12.23 22.18
CA ALA A 32 20.37 -12.87 22.22
C ALA A 32 20.36 -14.37 22.60
N THR A 33 19.42 -14.83 23.44
CA THR A 33 19.32 -16.23 23.86
C THR A 33 18.57 -17.06 22.81
N LEU A 34 17.65 -16.44 22.07
CA LEU A 34 16.90 -17.06 20.97
C LEU A 34 17.82 -17.34 19.76
N ALA A 35 18.57 -16.34 19.29
CA ALA A 35 19.56 -16.49 18.21
C ALA A 35 20.65 -17.50 18.58
N GLN A 36 21.16 -17.47 19.83
CA GLN A 36 22.14 -18.45 20.29
C GLN A 36 21.56 -19.87 20.41
N ASN A 37 20.28 -20.05 20.70
CA ASN A 37 19.65 -21.37 20.81
C ASN A 37 19.25 -21.94 19.43
N VAL A 38 18.87 -21.10 18.47
CA VAL A 38 18.73 -21.48 17.05
C VAL A 38 20.09 -21.93 16.50
N GLN A 39 21.16 -21.14 16.74
CA GLN A 39 22.53 -21.50 16.33
C GLN A 39 23.12 -22.73 17.05
N ARG A 40 22.70 -23.04 18.29
CA ARG A 40 23.23 -24.15 19.10
C ARG A 40 22.40 -25.43 19.05
N SER A 41 21.27 -25.43 18.35
CA SER A 41 20.40 -26.59 18.27
C SER A 41 21.06 -27.73 17.48
N PRO A 42 20.91 -29.01 17.90
CA PRO A 42 21.42 -30.17 17.14
C PRO A 42 20.81 -30.31 15.73
N LEU A 43 19.78 -29.50 15.42
CA LEU A 43 19.05 -29.39 14.15
C LEU A 43 19.97 -29.21 12.93
N LEU A 44 21.14 -28.59 13.09
CA LEU A 44 22.10 -28.35 12.00
C LEU A 44 23.07 -29.52 11.72
N SER A 45 23.01 -30.63 12.47
CA SER A 45 24.07 -31.65 12.43
C SER A 45 23.76 -32.98 11.74
N THR A 46 22.53 -33.25 11.28
CA THR A 46 22.22 -34.57 10.68
C THR A 46 21.51 -34.50 9.34
N ARG A 47 22.31 -34.81 8.32
CA ARG A 47 21.99 -35.05 6.91
C ARG A 47 21.11 -36.31 6.69
N GLN A 48 19.95 -36.37 7.34
CA GLN A 48 18.94 -37.41 7.12
C GLN A 48 17.55 -36.79 7.03
N LEU A 49 17.19 -36.33 5.83
CA LEU A 49 15.81 -36.04 5.44
C LEU A 49 15.22 -37.28 4.79
N ASP A 50 14.09 -37.76 5.32
CA ASP A 50 13.31 -38.88 4.80
C ASP A 50 12.38 -38.38 3.68
N ALA A 51 12.09 -39.21 2.69
CA ALA A 51 11.53 -38.83 1.38
C ALA A 51 10.03 -38.45 1.37
N THR A 52 9.49 -37.96 2.48
CA THR A 52 8.10 -37.44 2.61
C THR A 52 8.02 -36.11 3.38
N VAL A 53 9.16 -35.43 3.54
CA VAL A 53 9.26 -34.07 4.08
C VAL A 53 9.40 -33.13 2.89
N GLU A 54 8.55 -32.12 2.78
CA GLU A 54 8.81 -30.98 1.88
C GLU A 54 10.22 -30.48 2.21
N THR A 55 11.11 -30.54 1.22
CA THR A 55 12.51 -30.17 1.40
C THR A 55 12.58 -28.71 1.80
N ILE A 56 12.85 -28.44 3.09
CA ILE A 56 13.15 -27.09 3.57
C ILE A 56 14.38 -26.59 2.82
N ASN A 57 14.26 -25.46 2.13
CA ASN A 57 15.39 -24.83 1.47
C ASN A 57 16.17 -24.01 2.51
N LEU A 58 17.37 -24.48 2.85
CA LEU A 58 18.23 -23.85 3.85
C LEU A 58 19.29 -22.99 3.17
N GLN A 59 19.29 -21.69 3.46
CA GLN A 59 20.33 -20.76 3.05
C GLN A 59 21.03 -20.15 4.27
N LEU A 60 22.36 -20.08 4.21
CA LEU A 60 23.21 -19.53 5.27
C LEU A 60 24.10 -18.46 4.66
N GLY A 61 23.96 -17.24 5.16
CA GLY A 61 24.73 -16.07 4.78
C GLY A 61 26.13 -16.05 5.34
N THR A 62 26.72 -14.87 5.30
CA THR A 62 28.09 -14.54 5.62
C THR A 62 28.12 -13.41 6.65
N GLU A 63 29.29 -12.90 7.00
CA GLU A 63 29.38 -11.74 7.90
C GLU A 63 29.19 -10.39 7.17
N GLY A 64 28.71 -10.39 5.94
CA GLY A 64 28.40 -9.18 5.19
C GLY A 64 27.11 -9.31 4.40
N ASP A 65 26.66 -8.20 3.83
CA ASP A 65 25.35 -8.03 3.20
C ASP A 65 25.01 -9.15 2.19
N ASP A 66 24.00 -9.94 2.51
CA ASP A 66 23.49 -11.03 1.69
C ASP A 66 22.09 -10.73 1.12
N THR A 67 21.75 -11.38 0.01
CA THR A 67 20.42 -11.30 -0.60
C THR A 67 19.93 -12.70 -0.91
N PHE A 68 18.86 -13.11 -0.22
CA PHE A 68 18.22 -14.41 -0.42
C PHE A 68 16.79 -14.25 -0.89
N SER A 69 16.39 -15.16 -1.77
CA SER A 69 15.04 -15.28 -2.26
C SER A 69 14.63 -16.75 -2.25
N GLY A 70 13.49 -17.03 -1.64
CA GLY A 70 12.96 -18.37 -1.42
C GLY A 70 12.16 -18.91 -2.58
N THR A 71 11.33 -19.88 -2.26
CA THR A 71 10.53 -20.66 -3.20
C THR A 71 9.05 -20.54 -2.85
N ASP A 72 8.19 -21.29 -3.53
CA ASP A 72 6.76 -21.37 -3.14
C ASP A 72 6.53 -22.43 -2.03
N GLY A 73 7.56 -22.81 -1.28
CA GLY A 73 7.44 -23.74 -0.17
C GLY A 73 8.51 -23.50 0.89
N CYS A 74 8.28 -24.01 2.10
CA CYS A 74 9.04 -23.65 3.31
C CYS A 74 10.56 -23.48 3.13
N ASP A 75 11.05 -22.29 3.47
CA ASP A 75 12.43 -21.83 3.46
C ASP A 75 12.95 -21.58 4.90
N LEU A 76 14.26 -21.73 5.10
CA LEU A 76 14.94 -21.34 6.34
C LEU A 76 16.19 -20.53 5.99
N PHE A 77 16.16 -19.22 6.25
CA PHE A 77 17.25 -18.31 5.97
C PHE A 77 17.92 -17.82 7.25
N LEU A 78 19.25 -17.82 7.23
CA LEU A 78 20.10 -17.34 8.31
C LEU A 78 21.11 -16.34 7.72
N GLY A 79 20.82 -15.05 7.78
CA GLY A 79 21.64 -13.96 7.22
C GLY A 79 23.03 -13.84 7.86
N GLN A 80 23.08 -14.01 9.18
CA GLN A 80 24.23 -13.80 10.07
C GLN A 80 24.51 -12.34 10.40
N ALA A 81 25.41 -11.64 9.73
CA ALA A 81 25.72 -10.26 10.08
C ALA A 81 25.93 -9.47 8.79
N GLY A 82 25.74 -8.15 8.85
CA GLY A 82 25.66 -7.34 7.64
C GLY A 82 24.21 -6.91 7.41
N ASN A 83 23.98 -6.05 6.43
CA ASN A 83 22.64 -5.56 6.12
C ASN A 83 22.02 -6.47 5.06
N ASP A 84 21.22 -7.43 5.51
CA ASP A 84 20.69 -8.52 4.72
C ASP A 84 19.32 -8.18 4.10
N THR A 85 19.04 -8.79 2.95
CA THR A 85 17.71 -8.76 2.31
C THR A 85 17.22 -10.19 2.13
N LEU A 86 16.21 -10.59 2.92
CA LEU A 86 15.69 -11.95 2.97
C LEU A 86 14.22 -11.97 2.53
N ALA A 87 13.89 -12.67 1.45
CA ALA A 87 12.52 -12.84 0.97
C ALA A 87 12.11 -14.32 0.94
N GLY A 88 11.11 -14.73 1.73
CA GLY A 88 10.59 -16.10 1.80
C GLY A 88 9.79 -16.51 0.56
N ARG A 89 8.87 -15.63 0.16
CA ARG A 89 7.91 -15.75 -0.95
C ARG A 89 6.66 -16.52 -0.60
N GLY A 90 6.66 -17.84 -0.69
CA GLY A 90 5.46 -18.63 -0.42
C GLY A 90 5.76 -19.87 0.37
N GLY A 91 4.78 -20.34 1.14
CA GLY A 91 5.01 -21.38 2.12
C GLY A 91 5.41 -20.80 3.47
N GLN A 92 5.44 -21.66 4.50
CA GLN A 92 5.71 -21.24 5.87
C GLN A 92 7.21 -21.16 6.12
N ASP A 93 7.72 -19.94 6.17
CA ASP A 93 9.14 -19.63 6.16
C ASP A 93 9.65 -19.21 7.54
N ILE A 94 10.97 -19.38 7.73
CA ILE A 94 11.68 -18.87 8.90
C ILE A 94 12.86 -18.03 8.42
N LEU A 95 12.81 -16.73 8.67
CA LEU A 95 13.83 -15.77 8.27
C LEU A 95 14.50 -15.18 9.51
N VAL A 96 15.82 -15.31 9.60
CA VAL A 96 16.62 -14.74 10.70
C VAL A 96 17.77 -13.95 10.11
N SER A 97 17.82 -12.64 10.30
CA SER A 97 18.89 -11.80 9.76
C SER A 97 20.14 -11.81 10.65
N GLY A 98 20.02 -11.41 11.92
CA GLY A 98 21.16 -11.30 12.85
C GLY A 98 21.56 -9.83 13.05
N PRO A 99 22.83 -9.48 13.37
CA PRO A 99 23.18 -8.07 13.54
C PRO A 99 23.35 -7.31 12.21
N GLY A 100 22.57 -6.25 12.02
CA GLY A 100 22.56 -5.45 10.80
C GLY A 100 21.32 -4.57 10.73
N ASP A 101 21.29 -3.61 9.80
CA ASP A 101 20.02 -2.95 9.44
C ASP A 101 19.40 -3.77 8.30
N ASP A 102 18.49 -4.69 8.64
CA ASP A 102 18.04 -5.75 7.73
C ASP A 102 16.64 -5.53 7.17
N TRP A 103 16.37 -6.15 6.01
CA TRP A 103 15.04 -6.22 5.40
C TRP A 103 14.60 -7.68 5.27
N LEU A 104 13.47 -8.02 5.88
CA LEU A 104 12.88 -9.36 5.84
C LEU A 104 11.45 -9.26 5.31
N ASN A 105 11.09 -10.16 4.39
CA ASN A 105 9.73 -10.31 3.88
C ASN A 105 9.35 -11.80 3.86
N GLY A 106 8.30 -12.18 4.59
CA GLY A 106 7.79 -13.54 4.66
C GLY A 106 7.16 -13.94 3.32
N GLY A 107 6.11 -13.22 2.94
CA GLY A 107 5.47 -13.34 1.65
C GLY A 107 4.04 -13.87 1.78
N THR A 108 3.80 -15.13 1.50
CA THR A 108 2.47 -15.74 1.61
C THR A 108 2.52 -17.00 2.46
N ASP A 109 1.43 -17.28 3.16
CA ASP A 109 1.33 -18.26 4.24
C ASP A 109 1.98 -17.74 5.54
N ASN A 110 1.82 -18.51 6.62
CA ASN A 110 2.18 -18.07 7.96
C ASN A 110 3.70 -18.19 8.21
N ASP A 111 4.36 -17.05 8.39
CA ASP A 111 5.81 -16.91 8.46
C ASP A 111 6.32 -16.53 9.86
N LEU A 112 7.62 -16.73 10.06
CA LEU A 112 8.34 -16.31 11.27
C LEU A 112 9.59 -15.50 10.90
N LEU A 113 9.59 -14.21 11.24
CA LEU A 113 10.66 -13.26 10.93
C LEU A 113 11.36 -12.77 12.21
N LEU A 114 12.69 -12.73 12.19
CA LEU A 114 13.53 -12.30 13.31
C LEU A 114 14.65 -11.34 12.87
N GLY A 115 14.54 -10.06 13.24
CA GLY A 115 15.53 -9.00 12.96
C GLY A 115 16.74 -8.98 13.91
N ILE A 116 16.57 -9.43 15.16
CA ILE A 116 17.62 -9.55 16.19
C ILE A 116 18.25 -8.22 16.65
N GLN A 117 19.11 -7.57 15.87
CA GLN A 117 19.80 -6.34 16.29
C GLN A 117 20.04 -5.41 15.10
N GLY A 118 19.68 -4.14 15.28
CA GLY A 118 19.84 -3.06 14.30
C GLY A 118 18.49 -2.45 13.99
N ASN A 119 18.42 -1.54 13.02
CA ASN A 119 17.14 -0.93 12.63
C ASN A 119 16.55 -1.75 11.49
N ASN A 120 15.68 -2.70 11.80
CA ASN A 120 15.18 -3.67 10.83
C ASN A 120 13.83 -3.27 10.25
N THR A 121 13.54 -3.73 9.05
CA THR A 121 12.21 -3.71 8.45
C THR A 121 11.75 -5.15 8.24
N LEU A 122 10.69 -5.55 8.93
CA LEU A 122 10.08 -6.88 8.84
C LEU A 122 8.68 -6.73 8.24
N VAL A 123 8.41 -7.46 7.17
CA VAL A 123 7.12 -7.51 6.48
C VAL A 123 6.62 -8.94 6.51
N GLY A 124 5.48 -9.21 7.18
CA GLY A 124 4.89 -10.54 7.26
C GLY A 124 4.42 -11.00 5.88
N GLY A 125 3.40 -10.31 5.38
CA GLY A 125 2.84 -10.59 4.07
C GLY A 125 1.38 -11.00 4.18
N SER A 126 1.02 -12.13 3.58
CA SER A 126 -0.33 -12.68 3.73
C SER A 126 -0.29 -13.98 4.52
N GLY A 127 -1.12 -14.10 5.55
CA GLY A 127 -1.08 -15.22 6.48
C GLY A 127 -1.06 -14.71 7.92
N ASP A 128 -1.17 -15.62 8.88
CA ASP A 128 -1.04 -15.24 10.29
C ASP A 128 0.44 -15.32 10.69
N ASP A 129 1.14 -14.19 10.62
CA ASP A 129 2.58 -14.07 10.71
C ASP A 129 3.07 -13.75 12.12
N ARG A 130 4.36 -13.99 12.34
CA ARG A 130 5.05 -13.68 13.59
C ARG A 130 6.33 -12.91 13.33
N LEU A 131 6.35 -11.65 13.76
CA LEU A 131 7.47 -10.74 13.53
C LEU A 131 8.11 -10.36 14.87
N LEU A 132 9.43 -10.52 14.96
CA LEU A 132 10.22 -10.14 16.12
C LEU A 132 11.36 -9.19 15.70
N GLY A 133 11.26 -7.91 16.08
CA GLY A 133 12.24 -6.87 15.74
C GLY A 133 13.60 -7.09 16.40
N GLY A 134 13.62 -7.12 17.72
CA GLY A 134 14.81 -7.28 18.52
C GLY A 134 15.23 -5.99 19.22
N GLU A 135 16.49 -5.58 19.04
CA GLU A 135 17.04 -4.35 19.60
C GLU A 135 17.35 -3.36 18.47
N GLY A 136 16.97 -2.10 18.61
CA GLY A 136 17.15 -1.06 17.60
C GLY A 136 15.82 -0.40 17.28
N LYS A 137 15.80 0.62 16.42
CA LYS A 137 14.54 1.20 15.95
C LYS A 137 14.03 0.35 14.78
N ASP A 138 13.06 -0.50 15.05
CA ASP A 138 12.50 -1.44 14.09
C ASP A 138 11.17 -0.93 13.47
N ARG A 139 10.89 -1.40 12.25
CA ARG A 139 9.59 -1.29 11.58
C ARG A 139 9.04 -2.68 11.33
N LEU A 140 7.90 -3.01 11.93
CA LEU A 140 7.22 -4.29 11.74
C LEU A 140 5.87 -4.04 11.06
N VAL A 141 5.61 -4.73 9.96
CA VAL A 141 4.36 -4.64 9.20
C VAL A 141 3.81 -6.05 9.02
N GLY A 142 2.67 -6.36 9.65
CA GLY A 142 2.01 -7.66 9.54
C GLY A 142 1.50 -7.93 8.13
N GLN A 143 0.83 -6.93 7.56
CA GLN A 143 0.06 -7.02 6.32
C GLN A 143 -1.25 -7.79 6.58
N SER A 144 -1.65 -8.77 5.77
CA SER A 144 -3.00 -9.35 5.87
C SER A 144 -3.00 -10.66 6.65
N GLY A 145 -3.85 -10.79 7.66
CA GLY A 145 -3.99 -11.99 8.49
C GLY A 145 -4.05 -11.60 9.96
N ASP A 146 -4.25 -12.57 10.86
CA ASP A 146 -4.26 -12.29 12.30
C ASP A 146 -2.81 -12.38 12.83
N ASP A 147 -2.08 -11.27 12.80
CA ASP A 147 -0.64 -11.24 13.01
C ASP A 147 -0.22 -11.08 14.48
N THR A 148 1.02 -11.47 14.78
CA THR A 148 1.66 -11.22 16.08
C THR A 148 2.99 -10.51 15.90
N LEU A 149 3.06 -9.23 16.29
CA LEU A 149 4.25 -8.40 16.18
C LEU A 149 4.80 -8.08 17.57
N TRP A 150 6.10 -8.30 17.76
CA TRP A 150 6.84 -7.89 18.95
C TRP A 150 8.09 -7.14 18.51
N SER A 151 8.14 -5.82 18.70
CA SER A 151 9.30 -5.04 18.22
C SER A 151 10.49 -5.17 19.17
N GLY A 152 10.31 -5.01 20.48
CA GLY A 152 11.34 -5.37 21.46
C GLY A 152 11.90 -4.16 22.19
N GLY A 153 13.14 -3.79 21.89
CA GLY A 153 13.79 -2.65 22.54
C GLY A 153 14.20 -1.61 21.54
N GLY A 154 13.69 -0.39 21.66
CA GLY A 154 13.82 0.63 20.62
C GLY A 154 12.66 1.59 20.65
N ASN A 155 12.66 2.56 19.75
CA ASN A 155 11.47 3.36 19.50
C ASN A 155 10.91 2.88 18.17
N ASP A 156 9.94 1.98 18.23
CA ASP A 156 9.57 1.14 17.11
C ASP A 156 8.24 1.57 16.47
N ASP A 157 8.09 1.21 15.20
CA ASP A 157 6.88 1.46 14.41
C ASP A 157 6.24 0.11 14.04
N LEU A 158 5.10 -0.24 14.67
CA LEU A 158 4.35 -1.48 14.42
C LEU A 158 3.06 -1.16 13.68
N ASP A 159 2.82 -1.87 12.57
CA ASP A 159 1.59 -1.83 11.79
C ASP A 159 1.06 -3.26 11.65
N GLY A 160 -0.07 -3.55 12.31
CA GLY A 160 -0.72 -4.86 12.20
C GLY A 160 -1.19 -5.16 10.79
N GLY A 161 -1.67 -4.13 10.07
CA GLY A 161 -2.37 -4.34 8.80
C GLY A 161 -3.77 -4.95 9.00
N PRO A 162 -4.42 -5.46 7.94
CA PRO A 162 -5.77 -6.02 8.06
C PRO A 162 -5.81 -7.36 8.80
N GLY A 163 -6.65 -7.44 9.83
CA GLY A 163 -6.78 -8.66 10.63
C GLY A 163 -7.16 -8.34 12.06
N LEU A 164 -7.18 -9.36 12.91
CA LEU A 164 -7.24 -9.18 14.35
C LEU A 164 -5.85 -9.40 14.95
N ASP A 165 -5.07 -8.33 15.07
CA ASP A 165 -3.65 -8.45 15.38
C ASP A 165 -3.34 -8.41 16.88
N THR A 166 -2.14 -8.87 17.21
CA THR A 166 -1.54 -8.72 18.54
C THR A 166 -0.22 -7.99 18.42
N LEU A 167 -0.15 -6.75 18.92
CA LEU A 167 1.03 -5.89 18.83
C LEU A 167 1.64 -5.65 20.23
N ASN A 168 2.96 -5.73 20.32
CA ASN A 168 3.74 -5.44 21.52
C ASN A 168 4.97 -4.56 21.19
N GLY A 169 4.98 -3.31 21.66
CA GLY A 169 6.11 -2.38 21.47
C GLY A 169 7.32 -2.76 22.32
N GLY A 170 7.09 -3.03 23.61
CA GLY A 170 8.11 -3.56 24.49
C GLY A 170 8.78 -2.46 25.30
N SER A 171 9.91 -1.91 24.87
CA SER A 171 10.55 -0.81 25.61
C SER A 171 11.07 0.29 24.70
N GLY A 172 10.77 1.52 25.07
CA GLY A 172 11.04 2.75 24.34
C GLY A 172 9.71 3.45 24.02
N ASP A 173 9.77 4.54 23.26
CA ASP A 173 8.56 5.27 22.88
C ASP A 173 8.09 4.68 21.52
N ASP A 174 7.04 3.85 21.55
CA ASP A 174 6.59 3.04 20.40
C ASP A 174 5.31 3.58 19.74
N VAL A 175 5.12 3.28 18.46
CA VAL A 175 3.89 3.58 17.71
C VAL A 175 3.24 2.28 17.26
N LEU A 176 2.01 2.03 17.70
CA LEU A 176 1.24 0.83 17.36
C LEU A 176 0.02 1.23 16.53
N ILE A 177 -0.05 0.74 15.30
CA ILE A 177 -1.12 1.02 14.34
C ILE A 177 -1.85 -0.29 14.02
N ASP A 178 -3.17 -0.27 14.14
CA ASP A 178 -4.02 -1.40 13.77
C ASP A 178 -5.36 -0.88 13.19
N PRO A 179 -5.69 -1.24 11.93
CA PRO A 179 -6.88 -0.75 11.25
C PRO A 179 -8.19 -1.47 11.65
N ASP A 180 -8.13 -2.77 12.01
CA ASP A 180 -9.30 -3.66 12.03
C ASP A 180 -9.68 -4.18 13.42
N GLY A 181 -8.83 -3.97 14.43
CA GLY A 181 -9.09 -4.40 15.80
C GLY A 181 -8.03 -5.36 16.29
N GLY A 182 -7.83 -5.46 17.61
CA GLY A 182 -6.76 -6.30 18.11
C GLY A 182 -6.45 -6.14 19.58
N VAL A 183 -5.33 -6.73 20.00
CA VAL A 183 -4.77 -6.61 21.34
C VAL A 183 -3.44 -5.88 21.24
N LEU A 184 -3.38 -4.69 21.84
CA LEU A 184 -2.22 -3.81 21.79
C LEU A 184 -1.59 -3.69 23.19
N THR A 185 -0.26 -3.72 23.24
CA THR A 185 0.53 -3.54 24.46
C THR A 185 1.68 -2.60 24.14
N GLY A 186 1.71 -1.42 24.75
CA GLY A 186 2.77 -0.43 24.51
C GLY A 186 4.07 -0.89 25.14
N GLY A 187 4.01 -1.26 26.42
CA GLY A 187 5.15 -1.68 27.21
C GLY A 187 5.70 -0.54 28.06
N ALA A 188 6.99 -0.26 27.92
CA ALA A 188 7.68 0.70 28.76
C ALA A 188 8.16 1.90 27.96
N GLY A 189 7.50 3.04 28.13
CA GLY A 189 7.91 4.31 27.53
C GLY A 189 6.70 5.21 27.44
N ARG A 190 6.66 6.06 26.42
CA ARG A 190 5.45 6.78 26.04
C ARG A 190 5.00 6.27 24.69
N ASP A 191 3.91 5.52 24.71
CA ASP A 191 3.45 4.78 23.55
C ASP A 191 2.25 5.46 22.90
N GLU A 192 2.19 5.39 21.58
CA GLU A 192 1.10 5.93 20.78
C GLU A 192 0.29 4.79 20.15
N PHE A 193 -1.00 4.70 20.50
CA PHE A 193 -1.92 3.72 19.94
C PHE A 193 -2.79 4.40 18.88
N ARG A 194 -2.63 4.02 17.61
CA ARG A 194 -3.42 4.56 16.49
C ARG A 194 -4.47 3.56 16.06
N LEU A 195 -5.72 3.89 16.36
CA LEU A 195 -6.83 2.98 16.10
C LEU A 195 -7.53 3.32 14.79
N GLY A 196 -7.70 2.29 13.98
CA GLY A 196 -8.49 2.37 12.77
C GLY A 196 -7.77 3.00 11.60
N ASP A 197 -8.36 2.79 10.45
CA ASP A 197 -7.75 3.02 9.14
C ASP A 197 -8.06 4.45 8.60
N GLY A 198 -8.35 5.41 9.47
CA GLY A 198 -8.88 6.71 9.07
C GLY A 198 -10.37 6.69 8.69
N ARG A 199 -11.01 5.52 8.59
CA ARG A 199 -12.45 5.38 8.41
C ARG A 199 -13.09 5.00 9.75
N LEU A 200 -14.12 5.74 10.16
CA LEU A 200 -15.06 5.20 11.14
C LEU A 200 -15.95 4.23 10.35
N PRO A 201 -15.96 2.91 10.64
CA PRO A 201 -16.83 2.01 9.89
C PRO A 201 -18.29 2.46 10.01
N ASP A 202 -18.94 2.66 8.86
CA ASP A 202 -20.35 3.07 8.73
C ASP A 202 -21.34 1.99 9.22
N THR A 203 -20.84 0.83 9.69
CA THR A 203 -21.68 -0.26 10.18
C THR A 203 -21.93 -0.13 11.68
N PRO A 204 -23.15 0.25 12.11
CA PRO A 204 -23.52 0.10 13.51
C PRO A 204 -23.42 -1.38 13.88
N LYS A 205 -22.47 -1.73 14.75
CA LYS A 205 -22.48 -3.04 15.42
C LYS A 205 -23.84 -3.18 16.11
N ILE A 206 -24.45 -4.35 16.01
CA ILE A 206 -25.72 -4.64 16.70
C ILE A 206 -25.52 -4.24 18.16
N ALA A 207 -26.37 -3.36 18.69
CA ALA A 207 -26.27 -2.86 20.06
C ALA A 207 -26.34 -4.04 21.06
N ILE A 208 -25.17 -4.52 21.48
CA ILE A 208 -24.95 -5.47 22.56
C ILE A 208 -24.44 -4.64 23.74
N PHE A 209 -24.94 -4.90 24.95
CA PHE A 209 -24.53 -4.15 26.14
C PHE A 209 -23.91 -5.08 27.21
N PRO A 210 -22.66 -4.84 27.66
CA PRO A 210 -21.73 -3.84 27.11
C PRO A 210 -21.31 -4.17 25.66
N PRO A 211 -20.90 -3.17 24.86
CA PRO A 211 -20.41 -3.41 23.51
C PRO A 211 -19.16 -4.29 23.56
N VAL A 212 -18.96 -5.11 22.52
CA VAL A 212 -17.72 -5.86 22.34
C VAL A 212 -16.70 -4.88 21.78
N PRO A 213 -15.57 -4.62 22.48
CA PRO A 213 -14.60 -3.65 22.02
C PRO A 213 -13.90 -4.15 20.75
N ASP A 214 -13.57 -3.23 19.85
CA ASP A 214 -12.81 -3.51 18.63
C ASP A 214 -11.34 -3.72 18.98
N PHE A 215 -10.82 -2.90 19.88
CA PHE A 215 -9.45 -2.95 20.37
C PHE A 215 -9.40 -3.18 21.87
N THR A 216 -8.35 -3.84 22.34
CA THR A 216 -8.01 -3.94 23.76
C THR A 216 -6.57 -3.46 23.96
N ILE A 217 -6.39 -2.39 24.73
CA ILE A 217 -5.06 -1.93 25.16
C ILE A 217 -4.83 -2.43 26.58
N THR A 218 -3.77 -3.21 26.78
CA THR A 218 -3.59 -4.00 28.02
C THR A 218 -2.81 -3.29 29.12
N ASP A 219 -2.07 -2.22 28.79
CA ASP A 219 -1.14 -1.58 29.71
C ASP A 219 -1.06 -0.04 29.61
N PHE A 220 -2.09 0.59 29.04
CA PHE A 220 -2.15 2.05 28.82
C PHE A 220 -1.74 2.87 30.07
N ALA A 221 -0.65 3.61 29.98
CA ALA A 221 -0.11 4.43 31.06
C ALA A 221 -0.61 5.88 30.99
N VAL A 222 -1.63 6.20 31.78
CA VAL A 222 -2.22 7.56 31.81
C VAL A 222 -1.17 8.63 32.11
N GLY A 223 -1.02 9.59 31.19
CA GLY A 223 -0.11 10.73 31.30
C GLY A 223 1.26 10.50 30.66
N ASP A 224 1.55 9.26 30.25
CA ASP A 224 2.71 8.89 29.44
C ASP A 224 2.24 8.50 28.02
N ASP A 225 1.27 7.58 27.91
CA ASP A 225 0.75 7.07 26.64
C ASP A 225 -0.37 7.94 26.06
N GLN A 226 -0.59 7.79 24.75
CA GLN A 226 -1.63 8.49 24.00
C GLN A 226 -2.43 7.57 23.10
N LEU A 227 -3.75 7.80 23.06
CA LEU A 227 -4.65 7.21 22.09
C LEU A 227 -4.91 8.18 20.94
N THR A 228 -4.43 7.85 19.76
CA THR A 228 -4.66 8.64 18.55
C THR A 228 -5.97 8.24 17.88
N LEU A 229 -6.88 9.21 17.76
CA LEU A 229 -8.19 9.05 17.15
C LEU A 229 -8.28 9.88 15.86
N ASN A 230 -8.81 9.25 14.81
CA ASN A 230 -8.89 9.86 13.49
C ASN A 230 -9.99 10.96 13.37
N PHE A 231 -9.89 11.72 12.27
CA PHE A 231 -10.58 12.97 11.90
C PHE A 231 -12.02 13.17 12.43
N GLY A 232 -12.26 14.37 13.01
CA GLY A 232 -13.61 14.88 13.30
C GLY A 232 -14.20 14.46 14.66
N ILE A 233 -13.42 13.77 15.48
CA ILE A 233 -13.73 13.47 16.88
C ILE A 233 -12.95 14.45 17.75
N ALA A 234 -13.63 15.17 18.63
CA ALA A 234 -13.01 15.90 19.73
C ALA A 234 -13.17 15.10 21.04
N PHE A 235 -12.45 15.50 22.09
CA PHE A 235 -12.62 14.89 23.42
C PHE A 235 -14.07 14.92 23.91
N ASP A 236 -14.79 16.01 23.61
CA ASP A 236 -16.21 16.17 23.95
C ASP A 236 -17.15 15.20 23.19
N ASP A 237 -16.67 14.57 22.11
CA ASP A 237 -17.40 13.55 21.34
C ASP A 237 -17.19 12.13 21.88
N LEU A 238 -16.34 11.97 22.90
CA LEU A 238 -16.06 10.69 23.54
C LEU A 238 -17.05 10.41 24.68
N THR A 239 -17.40 9.13 24.83
CA THR A 239 -18.12 8.66 26.01
C THR A 239 -17.46 7.43 26.59
N PHE A 240 -17.43 7.37 27.92
CA PHE A 240 -16.73 6.33 28.67
C PHE A 240 -17.72 5.43 29.38
N LEU A 241 -17.46 4.12 29.34
CA LEU A 241 -18.21 3.09 30.05
C LEU A 241 -17.26 2.24 30.88
N ASP A 242 -17.26 2.46 32.19
CA ASP A 242 -16.50 1.61 33.12
C ASP A 242 -17.08 0.19 33.18
N THR A 243 -16.19 -0.78 33.21
CA THR A 243 -16.48 -2.22 33.33
C THR A 243 -15.65 -2.83 34.46
N ASP A 244 -15.87 -4.10 34.78
CA ASP A 244 -15.05 -4.81 35.78
C ASP A 244 -13.57 -4.95 35.34
N ASN A 245 -13.27 -4.81 34.05
CA ASN A 245 -11.94 -5.02 33.48
C ASN A 245 -11.22 -3.73 33.06
N GLY A 246 -11.87 -2.56 33.15
CA GLY A 246 -11.33 -1.29 32.66
C GLY A 246 -12.40 -0.43 31.99
N THR A 247 -11.97 0.54 31.19
CA THR A 247 -12.86 1.54 30.57
C THR A 247 -13.03 1.30 29.08
N ILE A 248 -14.28 1.19 28.63
CA ILE A 248 -14.60 1.22 27.19
C ILE A 248 -14.75 2.68 26.76
N VAL A 249 -13.92 3.11 25.81
CA VAL A 249 -14.05 4.37 25.09
C VAL A 249 -14.97 4.16 23.88
N ASN A 250 -15.91 5.08 23.69
CA ASN A 250 -16.77 5.15 22.52
C ASN A 250 -16.60 6.53 21.86
N ALA A 251 -16.76 6.61 20.55
CA ALA A 251 -16.65 7.85 19.80
C ALA A 251 -17.84 8.02 18.85
N GLN A 252 -18.58 9.12 18.99
CA GLN A 252 -19.76 9.43 18.18
C GLN A 252 -20.77 8.25 18.10
N SER A 253 -20.97 7.65 16.91
CA SER A 253 -21.85 6.50 16.69
C SER A 253 -21.16 5.14 16.84
N ARG A 254 -19.84 5.09 17.08
CA ARG A 254 -19.09 3.85 17.28
C ARG A 254 -19.06 3.50 18.77
N GLU A 255 -19.92 2.57 19.16
CA GLU A 255 -19.88 1.92 20.46
C GLU A 255 -18.80 0.82 20.47
N GLY A 256 -18.02 0.74 21.55
CA GLY A 256 -16.97 -0.27 21.71
C GLY A 256 -15.73 0.02 20.88
N LEU A 257 -15.29 1.30 20.77
CA LEU A 257 -14.08 1.61 20.04
C LEU A 257 -12.87 0.90 20.66
N VAL A 258 -12.58 1.14 21.94
CA VAL A 258 -11.45 0.47 22.61
C VAL A 258 -11.73 0.23 24.07
N LEU A 259 -11.25 -0.90 24.58
CA LEU A 259 -11.13 -1.17 26.00
C LEU A 259 -9.72 -0.80 26.47
N LEU A 260 -9.61 0.11 27.42
CA LEU A 260 -8.40 0.38 28.18
C LEU A 260 -8.43 -0.47 29.45
N GLU A 261 -7.70 -1.59 29.46
CA GLU A 261 -7.72 -2.51 30.59
C GLU A 261 -7.13 -1.89 31.85
N GLY A 262 -7.78 -2.11 32.99
CA GLY A 262 -7.31 -1.64 34.29
C GLY A 262 -7.40 -0.12 34.54
N ILE A 263 -7.84 0.67 33.56
CA ILE A 263 -8.01 2.12 33.67
C ILE A 263 -9.45 2.48 34.04
N ASP A 264 -9.61 3.35 35.05
CA ASP A 264 -10.89 3.96 35.42
C ASP A 264 -11.11 5.24 34.59
N SER A 265 -12.34 5.47 34.10
CA SER A 265 -12.63 6.64 33.26
C SER A 265 -12.37 7.98 33.97
N GLU A 266 -12.36 8.03 35.30
CA GLU A 266 -11.99 9.24 36.06
C GLU A 266 -10.50 9.63 35.91
N GLU A 267 -9.64 8.71 35.45
CA GLU A 267 -8.21 8.96 35.21
C GLU A 267 -7.96 9.60 33.84
N LEU A 268 -8.87 9.43 32.89
CA LEU A 268 -8.71 9.90 31.51
C LEU A 268 -8.96 11.41 31.38
N THR A 269 -8.06 12.09 30.68
CA THR A 269 -8.19 13.52 30.34
C THR A 269 -7.99 13.71 28.85
N GLU A 270 -8.17 14.95 28.37
CA GLU A 270 -7.86 15.30 26.98
C GLU A 270 -6.41 14.96 26.60
N ASP A 271 -5.47 15.01 27.55
CA ASP A 271 -4.06 14.68 27.32
C ASP A 271 -3.82 13.18 27.03
N SER A 272 -4.78 12.31 27.37
CA SER A 272 -4.76 10.88 27.04
C SER A 272 -5.07 10.60 25.58
N PHE A 273 -5.51 11.61 24.82
CA PHE A 273 -5.95 11.46 23.44
C PHE A 273 -5.21 12.43 22.52
N TYR A 274 -4.90 11.98 21.32
CA TYR A 274 -4.42 12.82 20.24
C TYR A 274 -5.46 12.83 19.11
N PHE A 275 -6.01 14.01 18.82
CA PHE A 275 -7.02 14.20 17.77
C PHE A 275 -6.42 14.74 16.46
N GLY A 276 -5.09 14.74 16.37
CA GLY A 276 -4.34 15.31 15.25
C GLY A 276 -4.14 16.85 15.31
N ASP A 277 -3.46 17.40 14.31
CA ASP A 277 -3.28 18.83 14.05
C ASP A 277 -4.55 19.53 13.48
N ALA A 278 -5.26 20.25 14.36
CA ALA A 278 -6.46 21.01 14.01
C ALA A 278 -6.19 22.18 13.02
N ASP A 279 -4.98 22.77 13.03
CA ASP A 279 -4.60 23.85 12.12
C ASP A 279 -4.33 23.30 10.71
N LEU A 280 -3.72 22.12 10.63
CA LEU A 280 -3.56 21.35 9.39
C LEU A 280 -4.92 21.04 8.77
N GLN A 281 -5.85 20.52 9.57
CA GLN A 281 -7.22 20.25 9.16
C GLN A 281 -7.93 21.49 8.58
N ALA A 282 -7.89 22.62 9.30
CA ALA A 282 -8.52 23.85 8.84
C ALA A 282 -7.88 24.37 7.54
N SER A 283 -6.56 24.23 7.40
CA SER A 283 -5.80 24.68 6.23
C SER A 283 -6.09 23.82 4.99
N PHE A 284 -6.23 22.50 5.15
CA PHE A 284 -6.66 21.61 4.07
C PHE A 284 -8.07 21.93 3.60
N GLN A 285 -9.02 22.07 4.52
CA GLN A 285 -10.41 22.37 4.16
C GLN A 285 -10.51 23.69 3.37
N ALA A 286 -9.81 24.74 3.82
CA ALA A 286 -9.76 26.01 3.12
C ALA A 286 -9.13 25.89 1.71
N THR A 287 -8.14 25.01 1.56
CA THR A 287 -7.47 24.72 0.29
C THR A 287 -8.42 24.00 -0.68
N LEU A 288 -9.17 22.99 -0.20
CA LEU A 288 -10.18 22.30 -1.03
C LEU A 288 -11.30 23.24 -1.47
N ASP A 289 -11.78 24.10 -0.57
CA ASP A 289 -12.78 25.13 -0.89
C ASP A 289 -12.27 26.09 -1.99
N GLN A 290 -11.01 26.50 -1.91
CA GLN A 290 -10.37 27.33 -2.93
C GLN A 290 -10.30 26.59 -4.28
N ILE A 291 -9.83 25.35 -4.29
CA ILE A 291 -9.69 24.54 -5.51
C ILE A 291 -11.05 24.35 -6.20
N LEU A 292 -12.11 23.99 -5.46
CA LEU A 292 -13.44 23.86 -6.05
C LEU A 292 -13.96 25.19 -6.61
N THR A 293 -13.71 26.29 -5.91
CA THR A 293 -14.12 27.63 -6.36
C THR A 293 -13.41 28.02 -7.66
N GLU A 294 -12.12 27.71 -7.80
CA GLU A 294 -11.30 28.09 -8.96
C GLU A 294 -11.47 27.14 -10.14
N SER A 295 -11.63 25.84 -9.90
CA SER A 295 -11.79 24.80 -10.93
C SER A 295 -13.23 24.67 -11.43
N GLY A 296 -14.22 24.95 -10.58
CA GLY A 296 -15.63 24.66 -10.83
C GLY A 296 -16.01 23.18 -10.73
N PHE A 297 -15.09 22.30 -10.30
CA PHE A 297 -15.37 20.87 -10.22
C PHE A 297 -16.53 20.54 -9.27
N PRO A 298 -17.29 19.46 -9.52
CA PRO A 298 -18.39 19.08 -8.66
C PRO A 298 -17.96 18.66 -7.25
N GLY A 299 -16.85 17.93 -7.15
CA GLY A 299 -16.29 17.45 -5.89
C GLY A 299 -14.82 17.08 -5.97
N ILE A 300 -14.18 17.14 -4.81
CA ILE A 300 -12.77 16.80 -4.60
C ILE A 300 -12.61 16.08 -3.25
N SER A 301 -11.76 15.07 -3.21
CA SER A 301 -11.39 14.33 -2.00
C SER A 301 -9.87 14.23 -1.90
N VAL A 302 -9.36 14.20 -0.67
CA VAL A 302 -7.93 14.10 -0.37
C VAL A 302 -7.72 13.17 0.81
N SER A 303 -6.65 12.39 0.74
CA SER A 303 -6.08 11.66 1.87
C SER A 303 -4.59 11.96 1.98
N VAL A 304 -4.10 12.14 3.20
CA VAL A 304 -2.68 12.37 3.52
C VAL A 304 -2.27 11.41 4.62
N ILE A 305 -1.15 10.72 4.43
CA ILE A 305 -0.52 9.91 5.46
C ILE A 305 0.73 10.65 5.89
N SER A 306 0.75 11.08 7.16
CA SER A 306 1.90 11.75 7.77
C SER A 306 3.05 10.76 8.06
N PRO A 307 4.25 11.26 8.41
CA PRO A 307 5.45 10.44 8.54
C PRO A 307 5.43 9.42 9.68
N ASP A 308 5.14 9.90 10.88
CA ASP A 308 3.78 9.74 11.37
C ASP A 308 3.20 8.33 11.31
N GLY A 309 2.32 8.13 10.31
CA GLY A 309 1.35 7.05 10.16
C GLY A 309 -0.09 7.52 10.33
N THR A 310 -0.33 8.75 10.83
CA THR A 310 -1.68 9.31 10.93
C THR A 310 -2.30 9.55 9.56
N ILE A 311 -3.55 9.13 9.41
CA ILE A 311 -4.31 9.27 8.16
C ILE A 311 -5.28 10.45 8.26
N TRP A 312 -5.13 11.37 7.33
CA TRP A 312 -5.87 12.61 7.23
C TRP A 312 -6.74 12.61 5.99
N THR A 313 -8.05 12.59 6.15
CA THR A 313 -8.97 12.60 5.00
C THR A 313 -9.88 13.81 5.01
N SER A 314 -10.18 14.37 3.83
CA SER A 314 -11.20 15.40 3.68
C SER A 314 -11.84 15.31 2.29
N ALA A 315 -13.12 15.64 2.20
CA ALA A 315 -13.86 15.73 0.95
C ALA A 315 -14.74 16.98 0.94
N GLN A 316 -14.91 17.56 -0.23
CA GLN A 316 -15.75 18.72 -0.44
C GLN A 316 -16.51 18.62 -1.76
N GLY A 317 -17.74 19.14 -1.79
CA GLY A 317 -18.60 19.13 -2.97
C GLY A 317 -19.54 17.93 -3.00
N VAL A 318 -19.89 17.47 -4.21
CA VAL A 318 -20.91 16.44 -4.42
C VAL A 318 -20.40 15.28 -5.28
N ALA A 319 -20.79 14.07 -4.89
CA ALA A 319 -20.55 12.85 -5.66
C ALA A 319 -21.49 12.73 -6.86
N ASP A 320 -22.68 13.35 -6.79
CA ASP A 320 -23.69 13.35 -7.84
C ASP A 320 -24.38 14.72 -7.94
N LEU A 321 -24.19 15.43 -9.06
CA LEU A 321 -24.81 16.72 -9.36
C LEU A 321 -26.34 16.65 -9.52
N GLU A 322 -26.91 15.53 -9.94
CA GLU A 322 -28.34 15.42 -10.21
C GLU A 322 -29.15 15.34 -8.90
N VAL A 323 -28.69 14.50 -7.97
CA VAL A 323 -29.37 14.27 -6.68
C VAL A 323 -28.72 14.99 -5.50
N GLN A 324 -27.59 15.68 -5.74
CA GLN A 324 -26.86 16.47 -4.74
C GLN A 324 -26.38 15.63 -3.55
N THR A 325 -25.94 14.39 -3.82
CA THR A 325 -25.32 13.53 -2.81
C THR A 325 -23.97 14.13 -2.40
N PRO A 326 -23.73 14.41 -1.11
CA PRO A 326 -22.43 14.92 -0.65
C PRO A 326 -21.31 13.93 -0.98
N LEU A 327 -20.17 14.44 -1.42
CA LEU A 327 -18.97 13.62 -1.58
C LEU A 327 -18.39 13.29 -0.20
N ARG A 328 -17.95 12.04 -0.04
CA ARG A 328 -17.32 11.53 1.18
C ARG A 328 -15.87 11.10 0.91
N PRO A 329 -15.01 11.08 1.94
CA PRO A 329 -13.61 10.70 1.74
C PRO A 329 -13.39 9.24 1.33
N ASP A 330 -14.31 8.35 1.69
CA ASP A 330 -14.34 6.92 1.37
C ASP A 330 -15.01 6.62 0.02
N ASP A 331 -15.52 7.64 -0.68
CA ASP A 331 -16.10 7.45 -2.00
C ASP A 331 -15.03 7.02 -3.02
N ARG A 332 -15.43 6.14 -3.95
CA ARG A 332 -14.52 5.49 -4.90
C ARG A 332 -14.49 6.18 -6.25
N PHE A 333 -13.29 6.25 -6.84
CA PHE A 333 -13.01 6.92 -8.12
C PHE A 333 -12.26 5.99 -9.06
N VAL A 334 -12.52 6.08 -10.37
CA VAL A 334 -11.59 5.52 -11.36
C VAL A 334 -10.32 6.36 -11.34
N ILE A 335 -9.18 5.72 -11.10
CA ILE A 335 -7.91 6.43 -10.84
C ILE A 335 -7.11 6.69 -12.11
N GLY A 336 -7.57 6.18 -13.25
CA GLY A 336 -6.88 6.32 -14.53
C GLY A 336 -5.42 5.90 -14.45
N SER A 337 -4.53 6.67 -15.07
CA SER A 337 -3.10 6.33 -15.20
C SER A 337 -2.33 6.09 -13.90
N VAL A 338 -2.85 6.43 -12.72
CA VAL A 338 -2.26 5.98 -11.44
C VAL A 338 -2.16 4.45 -11.39
N THR A 339 -3.05 3.72 -12.10
CA THR A 339 -2.98 2.26 -12.32
C THR A 339 -1.60 1.79 -12.81
N LYS A 340 -0.85 2.62 -13.53
CA LYS A 340 0.47 2.25 -14.06
C LYS A 340 1.48 1.95 -12.94
N LEU A 341 1.37 2.60 -11.79
CA LEU A 341 2.22 2.27 -10.64
C LEU A 341 1.94 0.86 -10.12
N PHE A 342 0.67 0.47 -9.99
CA PHE A 342 0.30 -0.90 -9.59
C PHE A 342 0.84 -1.95 -10.57
N THR A 343 0.68 -1.70 -11.87
CA THR A 343 1.25 -2.55 -12.93
C THR A 343 2.76 -2.63 -12.84
N ALA A 344 3.45 -1.50 -12.64
CA ALA A 344 4.91 -1.45 -12.53
C ALA A 344 5.42 -2.19 -11.29
N THR A 345 4.79 -1.97 -10.13
CA THR A 345 5.09 -2.71 -8.88
C THR A 345 4.95 -4.21 -9.09
N THR A 346 3.86 -4.66 -9.74
CA THR A 346 3.65 -6.08 -10.04
C THR A 346 4.74 -6.65 -10.94
N VAL A 347 5.16 -5.91 -11.99
CA VAL A 347 6.27 -6.35 -12.88
C VAL A 347 7.59 -6.45 -12.12
N LEU A 348 7.86 -5.51 -11.21
CA LEU A 348 9.09 -5.50 -10.42
C LEU A 348 9.11 -6.66 -9.40
N GLN A 349 7.99 -6.94 -8.73
CA GLN A 349 7.86 -8.13 -7.88
C GLN A 349 8.09 -9.43 -8.67
N LEU A 350 7.54 -9.54 -9.88
CA LEU A 350 7.80 -10.70 -10.75
C LEU A 350 9.27 -10.80 -11.18
N ALA A 351 9.97 -9.66 -11.32
CA ALA A 351 11.39 -9.63 -11.60
C ALA A 351 12.24 -10.08 -10.40
N GLU A 352 11.89 -9.66 -9.18
CA GLU A 352 12.47 -10.17 -7.93
C GLU A 352 12.26 -11.66 -7.79
N GLU A 353 11.09 -12.13 -8.21
CA GLU A 353 10.75 -13.54 -8.21
C GLU A 353 11.54 -14.35 -9.27
N GLY A 354 12.21 -13.69 -10.20
CA GLY A 354 12.83 -14.32 -11.37
C GLY A 354 11.81 -14.96 -12.32
N LYS A 355 10.52 -14.60 -12.22
CA LYS A 355 9.46 -15.03 -13.14
C LYS A 355 9.52 -14.29 -14.47
N LEU A 356 10.12 -13.10 -14.49
CA LEU A 356 10.48 -12.37 -15.71
C LEU A 356 11.78 -11.60 -15.53
N SER A 357 12.38 -11.14 -16.63
CA SER A 357 13.46 -10.15 -16.60
C SER A 357 13.00 -8.83 -17.22
N LEU A 358 13.45 -7.71 -16.64
CA LEU A 358 13.23 -6.37 -17.20
C LEU A 358 13.87 -6.22 -18.59
N ASP A 359 14.87 -7.03 -18.92
CA ASP A 359 15.54 -7.02 -20.21
C ASP A 359 14.98 -8.04 -21.21
N ASP A 360 13.97 -8.82 -20.82
CA ASP A 360 13.29 -9.72 -21.75
C ASP A 360 12.64 -8.93 -22.88
N PRO A 361 12.81 -9.35 -24.15
CA PRO A 361 12.03 -8.76 -25.23
C PRO A 361 10.57 -9.19 -25.09
N MET A 362 9.62 -8.31 -25.40
CA MET A 362 8.20 -8.64 -25.33
C MET A 362 7.81 -9.82 -26.24
N SER A 363 8.60 -10.12 -27.27
CA SER A 363 8.41 -11.31 -28.12
C SER A 363 8.68 -12.64 -27.43
N HIS A 364 9.38 -12.63 -26.29
CA HIS A 364 9.53 -13.79 -25.43
C HIS A 364 8.15 -14.22 -24.88
N TRP A 365 7.37 -13.25 -24.44
CA TRP A 365 6.08 -13.44 -23.78
C TRP A 365 4.91 -13.42 -24.77
N LEU A 366 4.94 -12.50 -25.73
CA LEU A 366 3.83 -12.18 -26.63
C LEU A 366 4.25 -12.28 -28.12
N PRO A 367 4.68 -13.45 -28.63
CA PRO A 367 5.31 -13.57 -29.95
C PRO A 367 4.41 -13.17 -31.12
N GLU A 368 3.09 -13.38 -31.02
CA GLU A 368 2.17 -13.00 -32.10
C GLU A 368 1.82 -11.51 -32.10
N ILE A 369 1.72 -10.90 -30.91
CA ILE A 369 1.50 -9.45 -30.75
C ILE A 369 2.77 -8.69 -31.19
N ALA A 370 3.94 -9.16 -30.78
CA ALA A 370 5.23 -8.54 -31.12
C ALA A 370 5.45 -8.40 -32.63
N LYS A 371 4.95 -9.33 -33.46
CA LYS A 371 5.04 -9.25 -34.93
C LYS A 371 4.18 -8.14 -35.55
N ARG A 372 3.14 -7.69 -34.83
CA ARG A 372 2.20 -6.66 -35.27
C ARG A 372 2.59 -5.27 -34.76
N ILE A 373 3.58 -5.19 -33.87
CA ILE A 373 4.12 -3.94 -33.34
C ILE A 373 5.47 -3.68 -34.01
N PRO A 374 5.70 -2.51 -34.63
CA PRO A 374 7.02 -2.17 -35.17
C PRO A 374 8.11 -2.30 -34.10
N ASN A 375 9.20 -2.99 -34.44
CA ASN A 375 10.29 -3.34 -33.53
C ASN A 375 9.90 -4.20 -32.30
N GLY A 376 8.68 -4.73 -32.24
CA GLY A 376 8.18 -5.51 -31.09
C GLY A 376 9.02 -6.74 -30.75
N GLU A 377 9.78 -7.29 -31.70
CA GLU A 377 10.70 -8.40 -31.41
C GLU A 377 11.89 -8.02 -30.51
N HIS A 378 12.16 -6.73 -30.33
CA HIS A 378 13.33 -6.21 -29.59
C HIS A 378 12.97 -5.24 -28.45
N ILE A 379 11.71 -4.83 -28.34
CA ILE A 379 11.26 -3.94 -27.25
C ILE A 379 11.30 -4.73 -25.94
N THR A 380 12.02 -4.22 -24.93
CA THR A 380 12.14 -4.88 -23.64
C THR A 380 11.03 -4.49 -22.66
N VAL A 381 10.81 -5.30 -21.63
CA VAL A 381 9.91 -5.00 -20.51
C VAL A 381 10.25 -3.63 -19.88
N ARG A 382 11.53 -3.34 -19.66
CA ARG A 382 12.04 -2.05 -19.16
C ARG A 382 11.63 -0.89 -20.05
N GLN A 383 11.71 -1.05 -21.37
CA GLN A 383 11.33 0.00 -22.31
C GLN A 383 9.83 0.26 -22.33
N LEU A 384 9.01 -0.76 -22.07
CA LEU A 384 7.57 -0.58 -21.88
C LEU A 384 7.30 0.23 -20.60
N LEU A 385 7.89 -0.17 -19.47
CA LEU A 385 7.75 0.49 -18.17
C LEU A 385 8.15 1.98 -18.21
N SER A 386 9.26 2.29 -18.89
CA SER A 386 9.82 3.65 -18.94
C SER A 386 9.29 4.53 -20.07
N HIS A 387 8.32 4.04 -20.84
CA HIS A 387 7.83 4.71 -22.04
C HIS A 387 8.91 5.02 -23.08
N THR A 388 9.96 4.19 -23.17
CA THR A 388 11.03 4.31 -24.17
C THR A 388 10.93 3.29 -25.29
N SER A 389 9.82 2.57 -25.39
CA SER A 389 9.56 1.51 -26.37
C SER A 389 9.40 1.99 -27.82
N GLY A 390 8.95 3.24 -28.02
CA GLY A 390 8.51 3.76 -29.31
C GLY A 390 7.13 3.25 -29.76
N VAL A 391 6.44 2.45 -28.94
CA VAL A 391 5.08 1.95 -29.23
C VAL A 391 4.12 3.13 -29.35
N ARG A 392 3.34 3.11 -30.43
CA ARG A 392 2.35 4.14 -30.73
C ARG A 392 1.27 4.20 -29.65
N ASN A 393 0.88 5.41 -29.24
CA ASN A 393 -0.23 5.63 -28.33
C ASN A 393 -1.58 5.49 -29.06
N ASP A 394 -2.59 4.99 -28.37
CA ASP A 394 -3.89 4.61 -28.94
C ASP A 394 -4.93 5.75 -28.95
N ASP A 395 -4.70 6.84 -28.21
CA ASP A 395 -5.67 7.94 -28.02
C ASP A 395 -6.18 8.55 -29.34
N ASP A 396 -5.27 8.99 -30.22
CA ASP A 396 -5.63 9.60 -31.51
C ASP A 396 -6.38 8.60 -32.42
N ASP A 397 -6.01 7.33 -32.34
CA ASP A 397 -6.58 6.27 -33.17
C ASP A 397 -7.95 5.85 -32.66
N LEU A 398 -8.16 5.83 -31.35
CA LEU A 398 -9.45 5.65 -30.71
C LEU A 398 -10.40 6.80 -31.04
N ALA A 399 -9.93 8.05 -30.93
CA ALA A 399 -10.69 9.23 -31.31
C ALA A 399 -11.08 9.20 -32.79
N ALA A 400 -10.15 8.84 -33.69
CA ALA A 400 -10.43 8.68 -35.11
C ALA A 400 -11.42 7.54 -35.39
N ALA A 401 -11.32 6.42 -34.67
CA ALA A 401 -12.27 5.31 -34.78
C ALA A 401 -13.68 5.74 -34.35
N TYR A 402 -13.79 6.51 -33.26
CA TYR A 402 -15.05 7.03 -32.75
C TYR A 402 -15.71 8.00 -33.74
N LEU A 403 -14.93 8.92 -34.32
CA LEU A 403 -15.41 9.83 -35.37
C LEU A 403 -15.90 9.07 -36.61
N ALA A 404 -15.29 7.93 -36.94
CA ALA A 404 -15.70 7.10 -38.06
C ALA A 404 -16.96 6.26 -37.75
N ASN A 405 -17.10 5.80 -36.50
CA ASN A 405 -18.23 5.02 -36.03
C ASN A 405 -18.52 5.30 -34.55
N PRO A 406 -19.47 6.21 -34.23
CA PRO A 406 -19.80 6.52 -32.84
C PRO A 406 -20.30 5.33 -32.02
N ASP A 407 -20.85 4.29 -32.66
CA ASP A 407 -21.36 3.10 -31.98
C ASP A 407 -20.25 2.32 -31.24
N ILE A 408 -18.96 2.53 -31.58
CA ILE A 408 -17.86 1.90 -30.83
C ILE A 408 -17.77 2.38 -29.39
N ALA A 409 -18.38 3.53 -29.06
CA ALA A 409 -18.43 3.98 -27.69
C ALA A 409 -19.30 3.07 -26.80
N GLN A 410 -20.17 2.25 -27.40
CA GLN A 410 -21.10 1.36 -26.70
C GLN A 410 -20.66 -0.11 -26.67
N GLN A 411 -19.55 -0.45 -27.33
CA GLN A 411 -19.03 -1.82 -27.31
C GLN A 411 -18.23 -2.08 -26.03
N GLU A 412 -18.16 -3.35 -25.62
CA GLU A 412 -17.20 -3.77 -24.62
C GLU A 412 -15.77 -3.76 -25.21
N TRP A 413 -14.82 -3.24 -24.43
CA TRP A 413 -13.42 -3.06 -24.82
C TRP A 413 -12.50 -3.97 -24.01
N THR A 414 -11.76 -4.81 -24.70
CA THR A 414 -10.72 -5.67 -24.14
C THR A 414 -9.32 -5.10 -24.39
N ALA A 415 -8.31 -5.63 -23.71
CA ALA A 415 -6.92 -5.28 -23.98
C ALA A 415 -6.54 -5.55 -25.45
N SER A 416 -7.02 -6.65 -26.02
CA SER A 416 -6.86 -6.98 -27.43
C SER A 416 -7.47 -5.94 -28.39
N ASP A 417 -8.61 -5.34 -28.02
CA ASP A 417 -9.25 -4.31 -28.84
C ASP A 417 -8.44 -3.00 -28.84
N PHE A 418 -7.90 -2.59 -27.69
CA PHE A 418 -7.00 -1.44 -27.61
C PHE A 418 -5.72 -1.67 -28.40
N LEU A 419 -5.09 -2.84 -28.29
CA LEU A 419 -3.89 -3.17 -29.06
C LEU A 419 -4.16 -3.23 -30.57
N ALA A 420 -5.36 -3.65 -30.98
CA ALA A 420 -5.76 -3.67 -32.38
C ALA A 420 -5.77 -2.28 -33.03
N LEU A 421 -5.95 -1.21 -32.24
CA LEU A 421 -5.89 0.16 -32.74
C LEU A 421 -4.49 0.54 -33.24
N ILE A 422 -3.43 -0.09 -32.74
CA ILE A 422 -2.05 0.31 -33.03
C ILE A 422 -1.27 -0.69 -33.90
N TYR A 423 -1.86 -1.84 -34.23
CA TYR A 423 -1.20 -2.84 -35.07
C TYR A 423 -0.81 -2.31 -36.45
N ASP A 424 0.42 -2.64 -36.85
CA ASP A 424 1.05 -2.31 -38.12
C ASP A 424 1.13 -0.80 -38.41
N LYS A 425 0.92 0.06 -37.41
CA LYS A 425 1.02 1.53 -37.51
C LYS A 425 2.44 2.01 -37.23
N GLU A 426 2.79 3.18 -37.75
CA GLU A 426 4.12 3.76 -37.54
C GLU A 426 4.39 4.04 -36.04
N PRO A 427 5.62 3.76 -35.54
CA PRO A 427 5.99 4.03 -34.16
C PRO A 427 5.99 5.54 -33.87
N MET A 428 5.85 5.90 -32.60
CA MET A 428 5.88 7.32 -32.17
C MET A 428 7.28 7.92 -32.18
N GLY A 429 8.31 7.08 -32.13
CA GLY A 429 9.70 7.50 -32.09
C GLY A 429 10.65 6.31 -32.17
N GLU A 430 11.95 6.61 -32.10
CA GLU A 430 12.98 5.58 -32.04
C GLU A 430 13.01 4.93 -30.65
N PRO A 431 13.16 3.59 -30.54
CA PRO A 431 13.37 2.94 -29.26
C PRO A 431 14.52 3.56 -28.46
N GLY A 432 14.33 3.73 -27.17
CA GLY A 432 15.22 4.45 -26.26
C GLY A 432 14.91 5.95 -26.12
N GLN A 433 13.98 6.51 -26.91
CA GLN A 433 13.46 7.87 -26.70
C GLN A 433 12.12 7.80 -25.97
N PHE A 434 11.94 8.71 -25.00
CA PHE A 434 10.70 8.81 -24.26
C PHE A 434 9.52 9.21 -25.17
N GLY A 435 8.41 8.49 -25.03
CA GLY A 435 7.13 8.78 -25.64
C GLY A 435 6.00 8.11 -24.85
N TYR A 436 5.24 8.90 -24.09
CA TYR A 436 4.13 8.40 -23.27
C TYR A 436 3.11 7.64 -24.14
N SER A 437 2.81 6.40 -23.74
CA SER A 437 2.01 5.47 -24.54
C SER A 437 1.25 4.51 -23.64
N ASN A 438 -0.08 4.65 -23.57
CA ASN A 438 -0.93 3.76 -22.78
C ASN A 438 -0.78 2.28 -23.19
N PRO A 439 -0.67 1.94 -24.49
CA PRO A 439 -0.44 0.57 -24.93
C PRO A 439 0.80 -0.11 -24.35
N ASN A 440 1.82 0.63 -23.88
CA ASN A 440 2.92 -0.01 -23.15
C ASN A 440 2.44 -0.78 -21.92
N TYR A 441 1.53 -0.17 -21.16
CA TYR A 441 1.01 -0.77 -19.94
C TYR A 441 -0.03 -1.83 -20.25
N THR A 442 -0.82 -1.68 -21.32
CA THR A 442 -1.67 -2.77 -21.84
C THR A 442 -0.82 -4.00 -22.19
N LEU A 443 0.32 -3.82 -22.86
CA LEU A 443 1.27 -4.90 -23.16
C LEU A 443 1.89 -5.49 -21.88
N LEU A 444 2.23 -4.67 -20.89
CA LEU A 444 2.73 -5.17 -19.60
C LEU A 444 1.69 -6.02 -18.86
N GLY A 445 0.40 -5.65 -18.91
CA GLY A 445 -0.68 -6.48 -18.39
C GLY A 445 -0.70 -7.87 -19.04
N GLU A 446 -0.63 -7.94 -20.37
CA GLU A 446 -0.56 -9.21 -21.10
C GLU A 446 0.71 -10.02 -20.78
N ILE A 447 1.85 -9.35 -20.54
CA ILE A 447 3.10 -9.99 -20.10
C ILE A 447 2.95 -10.57 -18.70
N ILE A 448 2.33 -9.85 -17.76
CA ILE A 448 2.06 -10.33 -16.40
C ILE A 448 1.24 -11.62 -16.47
N GLU A 449 0.15 -11.62 -17.24
CA GLU A 449 -0.70 -12.81 -17.39
C GLU A 449 0.07 -13.98 -18.02
N ALA A 450 0.89 -13.72 -19.04
CA ALA A 450 1.73 -14.74 -19.68
C ALA A 450 2.82 -15.30 -18.75
N ALA A 451 3.41 -14.46 -17.89
CA ALA A 451 4.46 -14.85 -16.95
C ALA A 451 3.94 -15.63 -15.75
N THR A 452 2.65 -15.48 -15.42
CA THR A 452 2.05 -16.04 -14.20
C THR A 452 1.01 -17.13 -14.44
N ASP A 453 0.52 -17.27 -15.68
CA ASP A 453 -0.64 -18.11 -16.02
C ASP A 453 -1.89 -17.76 -15.15
N SER A 454 -1.99 -16.48 -14.77
CA SER A 454 -3.02 -15.92 -13.88
C SER A 454 -3.55 -14.61 -14.46
N ALA A 455 -4.82 -14.31 -14.22
CA ALA A 455 -5.40 -13.04 -14.61
C ALA A 455 -4.71 -11.87 -13.88
N LEU A 456 -4.60 -10.71 -14.53
CA LEU A 456 -4.00 -9.51 -13.94
C LEU A 456 -4.73 -9.05 -12.68
N GLU A 457 -6.07 -9.16 -12.67
CA GLU A 457 -6.91 -8.88 -11.50
C GLU A 457 -6.43 -9.66 -10.28
N GLN A 458 -6.22 -10.96 -10.45
CA GLN A 458 -5.74 -11.83 -9.39
C GLN A 458 -4.32 -11.46 -8.96
N GLN A 459 -3.46 -11.03 -9.88
CA GLN A 459 -2.12 -10.56 -9.53
C GLN A 459 -2.14 -9.27 -8.71
N PHE A 460 -3.01 -8.30 -9.02
CA PHE A 460 -3.19 -7.13 -8.16
C PHE A 460 -3.78 -7.49 -6.79
N GLN A 461 -4.75 -8.39 -6.78
CA GLN A 461 -5.40 -8.85 -5.56
C GLN A 461 -4.37 -9.44 -4.59
N THR A 462 -3.63 -10.48 -5.02
CA THR A 462 -2.76 -11.24 -4.12
C THR A 462 -1.45 -10.53 -3.77
N ARG A 463 -1.02 -9.56 -4.59
CA ARG A 463 0.30 -8.92 -4.43
C ARG A 463 0.25 -7.52 -3.84
N ILE A 464 -0.92 -6.88 -3.89
CA ILE A 464 -1.07 -5.47 -3.50
C ILE A 464 -2.34 -5.26 -2.69
N PHE A 465 -3.51 -5.67 -3.17
CA PHE A 465 -4.77 -5.27 -2.52
C PHE A 465 -5.01 -6.00 -1.22
N GLU A 466 -4.86 -7.33 -1.19
CA GLU A 466 -5.01 -8.11 0.04
C GLU A 466 -3.91 -7.77 1.05
N PRO A 467 -2.61 -7.82 0.69
CA PRO A 467 -1.56 -7.58 1.68
C PRO A 467 -1.61 -6.17 2.29
N LEU A 468 -2.10 -5.16 1.57
CA LEU A 468 -2.23 -3.81 2.12
C LEU A 468 -3.64 -3.47 2.63
N GLY A 469 -4.59 -4.40 2.58
CA GLY A 469 -5.95 -4.14 3.03
C GLY A 469 -6.70 -3.10 2.23
N LEU A 470 -6.48 -3.04 0.92
CA LEU A 470 -7.11 -2.04 0.06
C LEU A 470 -8.54 -2.49 -0.28
N THR A 471 -9.40 -2.57 0.74
CA THR A 471 -10.75 -3.16 0.66
C THR A 471 -11.71 -2.39 -0.24
N ASP A 472 -11.37 -1.13 -0.58
CA ASP A 472 -12.14 -0.30 -1.50
C ASP A 472 -11.47 -0.15 -2.88
N THR A 473 -10.44 -0.96 -3.14
CA THR A 473 -9.70 -0.96 -4.39
C THR A 473 -10.05 -2.17 -5.24
N PHE A 474 -10.40 -1.92 -6.50
CA PHE A 474 -10.89 -2.93 -7.44
C PHE A 474 -10.23 -2.75 -8.80
N TYR A 475 -9.89 -3.86 -9.45
CA TYR A 475 -9.60 -3.91 -10.88
C TYR A 475 -10.80 -4.50 -11.62
N ALA A 476 -11.89 -3.73 -11.66
CA ALA A 476 -13.18 -4.16 -12.20
C ALA A 476 -13.86 -3.04 -12.97
N TYR A 477 -14.89 -3.39 -13.75
CA TYR A 477 -15.73 -2.38 -14.37
C TYR A 477 -16.55 -1.66 -13.28
N PRO A 478 -16.72 -0.33 -13.35
CA PRO A 478 -17.42 0.44 -12.33
C PRO A 478 -18.82 -0.10 -11.95
N GLU A 479 -19.56 -0.65 -12.92
CA GLU A 479 -20.87 -1.26 -12.73
C GLU A 479 -20.87 -2.57 -11.93
N ASP A 480 -19.73 -3.26 -11.87
CA ASP A 480 -19.55 -4.51 -11.13
C ASP A 480 -19.11 -4.26 -9.67
N ILE A 481 -18.79 -3.01 -9.32
CA ILE A 481 -18.26 -2.64 -8.01
C ILE A 481 -19.40 -2.56 -6.97
N PRO A 482 -19.36 -3.37 -5.89
CA PRO A 482 -20.38 -3.32 -4.84
C PRO A 482 -20.40 -1.97 -4.12
N GLY A 483 -21.57 -1.35 -3.95
CA GLY A 483 -21.68 -0.06 -3.23
C GLY A 483 -21.51 1.19 -4.11
N GLY A 484 -21.12 1.03 -5.38
CA GLY A 484 -21.05 2.11 -6.36
C GLY A 484 -19.75 2.92 -6.32
N TYR A 485 -19.71 3.96 -7.14
CA TYR A 485 -18.57 4.85 -7.36
C TYR A 485 -19.08 6.26 -7.70
N VAL A 486 -18.20 7.26 -7.59
CA VAL A 486 -18.54 8.68 -7.84
C VAL A 486 -18.82 8.92 -9.31
N LYS A 487 -19.93 9.60 -9.66
CA LYS A 487 -20.20 10.00 -11.04
C LYS A 487 -19.15 10.98 -11.54
N SER A 488 -18.77 10.88 -12.81
CA SER A 488 -17.81 11.78 -13.42
C SER A 488 -18.48 12.86 -14.25
N TYR A 489 -17.78 13.98 -14.41
CA TYR A 489 -18.27 15.11 -15.16
C TYR A 489 -17.20 15.76 -16.04
N TYR A 490 -17.60 16.16 -17.24
CA TYR A 490 -16.73 16.82 -18.21
C TYR A 490 -17.36 18.13 -18.69
N ASP A 491 -16.55 19.18 -18.75
CA ASP A 491 -16.87 20.49 -19.31
C ASP A 491 -16.03 20.72 -20.57
N GLU A 492 -16.61 20.38 -21.73
CA GLU A 492 -15.99 20.53 -23.07
C GLU A 492 -15.78 22.01 -23.43
N SER A 493 -16.74 22.87 -23.08
CA SER A 493 -16.76 24.28 -23.46
C SER A 493 -15.87 25.15 -22.60
N GLY A 494 -15.47 24.66 -21.43
CA GLY A 494 -14.73 25.43 -20.44
C GLY A 494 -15.57 26.54 -19.81
N ASP A 495 -16.90 26.44 -19.88
CA ASP A 495 -17.85 27.44 -19.40
C ASP A 495 -18.51 27.08 -18.06
N GLY A 496 -18.07 25.96 -17.45
CA GLY A 496 -18.57 25.43 -16.19
C GLY A 496 -19.81 24.56 -16.33
N ASN A 497 -20.24 24.21 -17.54
CA ASN A 497 -21.33 23.27 -17.76
C ASN A 497 -20.80 21.84 -17.80
N PHE A 498 -20.89 21.17 -16.65
CA PHE A 498 -20.45 19.80 -16.45
C PHE A 498 -21.52 18.79 -16.87
N GLU A 499 -21.15 17.84 -17.74
CA GLU A 499 -22.02 16.75 -18.22
C GLU A 499 -21.47 15.37 -17.80
N ASP A 500 -22.38 14.44 -17.47
CA ASP A 500 -22.04 13.03 -17.23
C ASP A 500 -21.83 12.32 -18.57
N ILE A 501 -20.56 12.15 -18.94
CA ILE A 501 -20.17 11.48 -20.19
C ILE A 501 -20.18 9.95 -20.06
N LEU A 502 -19.94 9.42 -18.87
CA LEU A 502 -19.86 7.96 -18.68
C LEU A 502 -21.18 7.27 -18.91
N SER A 503 -22.29 7.92 -18.54
CA SER A 503 -23.63 7.43 -18.87
C SER A 503 -23.88 7.26 -20.37
N GLN A 504 -23.00 7.82 -21.21
CA GLN A 504 -23.09 7.85 -22.67
C GLN A 504 -22.12 6.89 -23.37
N VAL A 505 -21.30 6.13 -22.63
CA VAL A 505 -20.34 5.15 -23.17
C VAL A 505 -20.39 3.83 -22.41
N HIS A 506 -19.82 2.77 -22.99
CA HIS A 506 -19.60 1.51 -22.29
C HIS A 506 -18.50 1.71 -21.24
N PRO A 507 -18.69 1.30 -19.97
CA PRO A 507 -17.74 1.60 -18.90
C PRO A 507 -16.33 1.05 -19.15
N SER A 508 -16.22 -0.10 -19.82
CA SER A 508 -14.94 -0.69 -20.24
C SER A 508 -14.07 0.24 -21.11
N LEU A 509 -14.67 1.20 -21.81
CA LEU A 509 -13.93 2.18 -22.63
C LEU A 509 -13.13 3.14 -21.75
N SER A 510 -13.66 3.47 -20.57
CA SER A 510 -12.97 4.34 -19.61
C SER A 510 -11.80 3.61 -18.97
N VAL A 511 -11.96 2.34 -18.60
CA VAL A 511 -10.91 1.55 -17.98
C VAL A 511 -9.94 1.00 -19.03
N LYS A 512 -8.84 1.73 -19.31
CA LYS A 512 -7.74 1.30 -20.19
C LYS A 512 -6.91 0.11 -19.66
N LYS A 513 -7.58 -0.86 -19.01
CA LYS A 513 -7.01 -2.08 -18.43
C LYS A 513 -5.78 -1.77 -17.57
N ALA A 514 -4.66 -2.46 -17.75
CA ALA A 514 -3.42 -2.26 -16.99
C ALA A 514 -2.84 -0.83 -17.08
N ALA A 515 -3.32 0.01 -18.00
CA ALA A 515 -2.91 1.40 -18.12
C ALA A 515 -3.81 2.38 -17.34
N GLY A 516 -5.00 1.95 -16.87
CA GLY A 516 -5.95 2.87 -16.24
C GLY A 516 -7.23 2.30 -15.64
N GLY A 517 -7.28 1.00 -15.34
CA GLY A 517 -8.50 0.28 -15.01
C GLY A 517 -8.78 0.02 -13.52
N ILE A 518 -8.03 0.63 -12.61
CA ILE A 518 -8.31 0.52 -11.18
C ILE A 518 -9.34 1.56 -10.74
N VAL A 519 -10.22 1.16 -9.83
CA VAL A 519 -11.06 2.01 -8.99
C VAL A 519 -10.55 1.93 -7.56
N SER A 520 -10.44 3.06 -6.87
CA SER A 520 -9.89 3.12 -5.52
C SER A 520 -10.40 4.36 -4.77
N THR A 521 -10.00 4.51 -3.51
CA THR A 521 -10.23 5.71 -2.69
C THR A 521 -8.93 6.48 -2.50
N PRO A 522 -8.97 7.78 -2.15
CA PRO A 522 -7.76 8.51 -1.76
C PRO A 522 -6.97 7.80 -0.65
N THR A 523 -7.64 7.23 0.36
CA THR A 523 -6.95 6.54 1.46
C THR A 523 -6.19 5.31 0.99
N ASP A 524 -6.81 4.45 0.18
CA ASP A 524 -6.15 3.24 -0.33
C ASP A 524 -4.97 3.61 -1.26
N LEU A 525 -5.12 4.66 -2.07
CA LEU A 525 -4.02 5.19 -2.88
C LEU A 525 -2.86 5.68 -2.01
N ALA A 526 -3.15 6.47 -0.98
CA ALA A 526 -2.12 6.98 -0.09
C ALA A 526 -1.40 5.83 0.64
N ARG A 527 -2.12 4.77 1.06
CA ARG A 527 -1.51 3.55 1.62
C ARG A 527 -0.60 2.86 0.64
N PHE A 528 -1.07 2.62 -0.57
CA PHE A 528 -0.27 1.99 -1.62
C PHE A 528 1.03 2.75 -1.88
N ALA A 529 0.97 4.08 -2.00
CA ALA A 529 2.17 4.89 -2.18
C ALA A 529 3.09 4.85 -0.96
N GLN A 530 2.56 4.92 0.26
CA GLN A 530 3.38 4.82 1.47
C GLN A 530 4.12 3.47 1.52
N ALA A 531 3.41 2.36 1.32
CA ALA A 531 3.98 1.02 1.34
C ALA A 531 5.02 0.82 0.22
N LEU A 532 4.73 1.32 -0.99
CA LEU A 532 5.67 1.25 -2.12
C LEU A 532 6.98 1.98 -1.82
N PHE A 533 6.90 3.22 -1.37
CA PHE A 533 8.09 4.07 -1.20
C PHE A 533 8.80 3.87 0.14
N SER A 534 8.19 3.14 1.08
CA SER A 534 8.81 2.69 2.34
C SER A 534 9.43 1.29 2.25
N ALA A 535 9.58 0.76 1.02
CA ALA A 535 10.15 -0.57 0.76
C ALA A 535 9.37 -1.74 1.39
N GLU A 536 8.04 -1.65 1.49
CA GLU A 536 7.21 -2.77 1.96
C GLU A 536 6.76 -3.67 0.80
N LEU A 537 6.52 -3.09 -0.38
CA LEU A 537 6.08 -3.84 -1.56
C LEU A 537 7.21 -4.31 -2.48
N LEU A 538 8.39 -3.69 -2.37
CA LEU A 538 9.56 -3.94 -3.20
C LEU A 538 10.81 -3.94 -2.34
N SER A 539 11.76 -4.82 -2.65
CA SER A 539 13.07 -4.78 -2.02
C SER A 539 13.77 -3.43 -2.28
N PRO A 540 14.71 -3.01 -1.43
CA PRO A 540 15.48 -1.78 -1.64
C PRO A 540 16.16 -1.71 -3.02
N THR A 541 16.56 -2.85 -3.59
CA THR A 541 17.17 -2.93 -4.93
C THR A 541 16.16 -2.61 -6.03
N SER A 542 14.98 -3.23 -6.02
CA SER A 542 13.96 -2.97 -7.04
C SER A 542 13.32 -1.60 -6.90
N LEU A 543 13.16 -1.11 -5.67
CA LEU A 543 12.73 0.26 -5.44
C LEU A 543 13.76 1.25 -6.02
N THR A 544 15.06 0.99 -5.82
CA THR A 544 16.14 1.78 -6.45
C THR A 544 16.04 1.72 -7.98
N GLU A 545 15.80 0.54 -8.55
CA GLU A 545 15.65 0.35 -9.98
C GLU A 545 14.46 1.12 -10.55
N MET A 546 13.32 1.07 -9.85
CA MET A 546 12.10 1.80 -10.16
C MET A 546 12.38 3.29 -10.29
N VAL A 547 13.27 3.83 -9.44
CA VAL A 547 13.50 5.26 -9.29
C VAL A 547 14.76 5.85 -9.96
N SER A 548 15.59 5.01 -10.58
CA SER A 548 16.90 5.41 -11.11
C SER A 548 16.92 5.79 -12.60
N ASP A 549 16.23 5.03 -13.46
CA ASP A 549 16.25 5.22 -14.92
C ASP A 549 15.27 6.32 -15.37
N ARG A 550 15.72 7.58 -15.29
CA ARG A 550 14.85 8.74 -15.49
C ARG A 550 14.90 9.30 -16.90
N ASN A 551 13.72 9.46 -17.48
CA ASN A 551 13.52 10.02 -18.80
C ASN A 551 12.82 11.38 -18.71
N PRO A 552 13.33 12.45 -19.36
CA PRO A 552 12.65 13.74 -19.37
C PRO A 552 11.23 13.64 -19.94
N PHE A 553 10.26 14.16 -19.19
CA PHE A 553 8.85 14.24 -19.52
C PHE A 553 8.38 15.71 -19.44
N LEU A 554 7.29 16.05 -20.13
CA LEU A 554 6.68 17.38 -20.25
C LEU A 554 7.12 18.41 -19.17
N GLY A 555 7.92 19.41 -19.54
CA GLY A 555 8.33 20.45 -18.57
C GLY A 555 9.44 20.00 -17.62
N SER A 556 9.15 20.01 -16.31
CA SER A 556 10.07 19.58 -15.23
C SER A 556 9.99 18.09 -14.91
N PHE A 557 8.95 17.40 -15.40
CA PHE A 557 8.71 16.03 -15.00
C PHE A 557 9.79 15.08 -15.51
N GLU A 558 10.08 14.04 -14.74
CA GLU A 558 10.86 12.88 -15.20
C GLU A 558 10.01 11.62 -15.05
N TYR A 559 10.35 10.55 -15.78
CA TYR A 559 9.65 9.28 -15.72
C TYR A 559 10.63 8.12 -15.53
N GLY A 560 10.41 7.33 -14.46
CA GLY A 560 11.15 6.11 -14.10
C GLY A 560 10.47 4.85 -14.66
N LEU A 561 10.44 3.77 -13.88
CA LEU A 561 9.67 2.57 -14.21
C LEU A 561 8.25 2.70 -13.64
N GLY A 562 7.36 3.34 -14.41
CA GLY A 562 5.97 3.57 -13.99
C GLY A 562 5.75 4.62 -12.92
N VAL A 563 6.81 5.31 -12.52
CA VAL A 563 6.78 6.40 -11.53
C VAL A 563 7.16 7.73 -12.19
N MET A 564 6.41 8.78 -11.84
CA MET A 564 6.66 10.16 -12.22
C MET A 564 7.45 10.88 -11.12
N TYR A 565 8.32 11.79 -11.56
CA TYR A 565 9.03 12.75 -10.72
C TYR A 565 8.53 14.14 -11.05
N ASP A 566 8.35 14.96 -10.02
CA ASP A 566 8.30 16.40 -10.20
C ASP A 566 9.09 17.11 -9.10
N ASP A 567 9.66 18.25 -9.45
CA ASP A 567 10.34 19.14 -8.51
C ASP A 567 9.44 20.35 -8.26
N ILE A 568 8.62 20.25 -7.21
CA ILE A 568 7.61 21.25 -6.93
C ILE A 568 8.24 22.44 -6.22
N PRO A 569 8.07 23.68 -6.75
CA PRO A 569 8.65 24.87 -6.14
C PRO A 569 8.28 25.01 -4.66
N LYS A 570 9.32 25.17 -3.83
CA LYS A 570 9.26 25.26 -2.36
C LYS A 570 8.90 23.98 -1.62
N VAL A 571 8.32 22.96 -2.25
CA VAL A 571 8.05 21.67 -1.61
C VAL A 571 9.31 20.82 -1.62
N GLY A 572 9.84 20.55 -2.82
CA GLY A 572 10.93 19.60 -3.03
C GLY A 572 10.54 18.58 -4.09
N ARG A 573 11.27 17.46 -4.10
CA ARG A 573 11.00 16.37 -5.03
C ARG A 573 9.81 15.53 -4.57
N VAL A 574 8.95 15.17 -5.51
CA VAL A 574 7.85 14.21 -5.28
C VAL A 574 7.98 13.01 -6.21
N LEU A 575 7.54 11.85 -5.72
CA LEU A 575 7.45 10.58 -6.44
C LEU A 575 6.00 10.19 -6.53
N GLY A 576 5.50 9.76 -7.69
CA GLY A 576 4.08 9.43 -7.76
C GLY A 576 3.58 9.15 -9.15
N HIS A 577 2.30 9.39 -9.37
CA HIS A 577 1.72 9.37 -10.71
C HIS A 577 0.45 10.23 -10.76
N GLU A 578 0.17 10.78 -11.93
CA GLU A 578 -1.08 11.47 -12.23
C GLU A 578 -1.99 10.63 -13.12
N GLY A 579 -3.25 10.57 -12.75
CA GLY A 579 -4.33 9.89 -13.40
C GLY A 579 -5.28 10.89 -14.03
N ALA A 580 -5.24 10.97 -15.34
CA ALA A 580 -6.20 11.72 -16.13
C ALA A 580 -6.88 10.79 -17.13
N GLN A 581 -8.19 10.74 -17.09
CA GLN A 581 -8.97 10.29 -18.24
C GLN A 581 -9.67 11.50 -18.81
N SER A 582 -8.96 12.24 -19.67
CA SER A 582 -9.33 13.60 -20.10
C SER A 582 -10.78 13.73 -20.58
N VAL A 583 -11.35 12.71 -21.22
CA VAL A 583 -12.76 12.71 -21.68
C VAL A 583 -13.77 12.10 -20.71
N PHE A 584 -13.33 11.49 -19.62
CA PHE A 584 -14.19 10.77 -18.67
C PHE A 584 -14.26 11.44 -17.29
N GLY A 585 -13.76 12.67 -17.13
CA GLY A 585 -14.09 13.54 -15.99
C GLY A 585 -13.39 13.24 -14.66
N TRP A 586 -12.93 12.01 -14.43
CA TRP A 586 -12.18 11.69 -13.21
C TRP A 586 -10.73 12.11 -13.27
N ARG A 587 -10.24 12.59 -12.13
CA ARG A 587 -8.83 12.82 -11.86
C ARG A 587 -8.42 12.11 -10.59
N ALA A 588 -7.21 11.57 -10.60
CA ALA A 588 -6.53 11.09 -9.42
C ALA A 588 -5.07 11.54 -9.49
N SER A 589 -4.50 11.93 -8.38
CA SER A 589 -3.06 12.15 -8.25
C SER A 589 -2.62 11.50 -6.96
N MET A 590 -1.45 10.89 -6.98
CA MET A 590 -0.87 10.23 -5.81
C MET A 590 0.61 10.53 -5.77
N TYR A 591 1.09 11.08 -4.66
CA TYR A 591 2.48 11.46 -4.48
C TYR A 591 3.00 11.08 -3.10
N HIS A 592 4.28 10.75 -3.06
CA HIS A 592 5.10 10.61 -1.88
C HIS A 592 6.18 11.70 -1.89
N LEU A 593 6.45 12.26 -0.72
CA LEU A 593 7.39 13.33 -0.46
C LEU A 593 8.54 12.74 0.37
N PRO A 594 9.64 12.28 -0.26
CA PRO A 594 10.70 11.57 0.45
C PRO A 594 11.35 12.39 1.57
N ASP A 595 11.51 13.71 1.37
CA ASP A 595 12.13 14.60 2.36
C ASP A 595 11.34 14.70 3.66
N PHE A 596 10.04 14.41 3.60
CA PHE A 596 9.14 14.44 4.74
C PHE A 596 8.69 13.04 5.15
N ASN A 597 8.87 12.02 4.32
CA ASN A 597 8.19 10.71 4.44
C ASN A 597 6.66 10.87 4.54
N LEU A 598 6.08 11.71 3.68
CA LEU A 598 4.65 12.01 3.67
C LEU A 598 4.03 11.56 2.36
N THR A 599 2.83 10.99 2.41
CA THR A 599 2.11 10.56 1.21
C THR A 599 0.77 11.26 1.08
N ILE A 600 0.36 11.57 -0.14
CA ILE A 600 -0.90 12.24 -0.45
C ILE A 600 -1.56 11.58 -1.66
N ALA A 601 -2.89 11.45 -1.61
CA ALA A 601 -3.71 11.15 -2.76
C ALA A 601 -4.85 12.16 -2.86
N ILE A 602 -5.14 12.60 -4.08
CA ILE A 602 -6.20 13.55 -4.39
C ILE A 602 -7.05 12.94 -5.49
N THR A 603 -8.37 12.97 -5.34
CA THR A 603 -9.30 12.58 -6.40
C THR A 603 -10.33 13.67 -6.65
N SER A 604 -10.79 13.79 -7.89
CA SER A 604 -11.90 14.66 -8.24
C SER A 604 -12.76 14.02 -9.33
N ASN A 605 -13.99 14.49 -9.43
CA ASN A 605 -14.97 14.02 -10.40
C ASN A 605 -15.32 15.04 -11.48
N GLY A 606 -14.44 16.00 -11.74
CA GLY A 606 -14.60 17.01 -12.77
C GLY A 606 -13.34 17.17 -13.64
N PHE A 607 -13.55 17.36 -14.94
CA PHE A 607 -12.54 17.86 -15.87
C PHE A 607 -13.11 19.01 -16.70
N SER A 608 -12.32 20.06 -16.94
CA SER A 608 -12.69 21.17 -17.81
C SER A 608 -11.52 21.60 -18.69
N GLU A 609 -11.77 21.78 -19.99
CA GLU A 609 -10.77 22.21 -20.97
C GLU A 609 -10.18 23.61 -20.68
N SER A 610 -10.87 24.46 -19.90
CA SER A 610 -10.40 25.81 -19.57
C SER A 610 -9.58 25.90 -18.27
N THR A 611 -9.76 24.95 -17.34
CA THR A 611 -9.11 24.97 -16.02
C THR A 611 -8.09 23.86 -15.80
N ASP A 612 -8.01 22.84 -16.67
CA ASP A 612 -7.01 21.77 -16.58
C ASP A 612 -5.53 22.22 -16.66
N PRO A 613 -5.15 23.29 -17.41
CA PRO A 613 -3.78 23.81 -17.36
C PRO A 613 -3.36 24.34 -15.96
N VAL A 614 -4.28 24.38 -15.00
CA VAL A 614 -4.08 24.79 -13.60
C VAL A 614 -3.99 23.58 -12.66
N SER A 615 -4.16 22.34 -13.14
CA SER A 615 -4.17 21.12 -12.31
C SER A 615 -2.85 20.85 -11.56
N SER A 616 -1.71 21.12 -12.18
CA SER A 616 -0.39 21.09 -11.51
C SER A 616 -0.28 22.13 -10.38
N LEU A 617 -1.04 23.23 -10.44
CA LEU A 617 -1.10 24.23 -9.38
C LEU A 617 -1.81 23.71 -8.13
N TRP A 618 -2.70 22.72 -8.23
CA TRP A 618 -3.48 22.24 -7.09
C TRP A 618 -2.69 21.29 -6.21
N ALA A 619 -1.98 20.34 -6.81
CA ALA A 619 -0.98 19.55 -6.10
C ALA A 619 0.04 20.49 -5.45
N ASP A 620 0.53 21.50 -6.17
CA ASP A 620 1.44 22.52 -5.61
C ASP A 620 0.85 23.27 -4.42
N ILE A 621 -0.41 23.72 -4.48
CA ILE A 621 -1.05 24.45 -3.37
C ILE A 621 -1.22 23.52 -2.17
N ILE A 622 -1.72 22.30 -2.38
CA ILE A 622 -1.92 21.34 -1.30
C ILE A 622 -0.58 20.95 -0.66
N LEU A 623 0.44 20.69 -1.47
CA LEU A 623 1.78 20.33 -1.01
C LEU A 623 2.49 21.51 -0.33
N ASN A 624 2.24 22.74 -0.77
CA ASN A 624 2.74 23.94 -0.08
C ASN A 624 2.03 24.17 1.27
N THR A 625 0.74 23.88 1.36
CA THR A 625 -0.02 23.89 2.62
C THR A 625 0.52 22.83 3.56
N ILE A 626 0.72 21.60 3.07
CA ILE A 626 1.34 20.50 3.81
C ILE A 626 2.70 20.89 4.35
N LYS A 627 3.60 21.40 3.50
CA LYS A 627 4.93 21.75 3.95
C LYS A 627 4.92 22.83 5.03
N GLN A 628 4.13 23.89 4.84
CA GLN A 628 4.07 24.99 5.82
C GLN A 628 3.57 24.50 7.18
N THR A 629 2.63 23.57 7.18
CA THR A 629 2.07 23.03 8.42
C THR A 629 2.94 21.92 9.00
N ALA A 630 3.53 21.04 8.19
CA ALA A 630 4.49 20.02 8.62
C ALA A 630 5.75 20.67 9.21
N GLU A 631 6.28 21.74 8.60
CA GLU A 631 7.37 22.53 9.19
C GLU A 631 6.93 23.17 10.52
N ALA A 632 5.69 23.67 10.63
CA ALA A 632 5.17 24.24 11.86
C ALA A 632 5.00 23.21 12.99
N SER A 633 4.55 22.00 12.65
CA SER A 633 4.37 20.89 13.60
C SER A 633 5.68 20.18 13.97
N MET A 634 6.66 20.10 13.06
CA MET A 634 8.03 19.68 13.40
C MET A 634 8.72 20.70 14.33
N LEU A 635 8.53 22.01 14.08
CA LEU A 635 9.06 23.08 14.94
C LEU A 635 8.39 23.14 16.32
N SER A 636 7.15 22.68 16.46
CA SER A 636 6.42 22.64 17.74
C SER A 636 6.72 21.38 18.57
N SER A 637 6.99 20.24 17.90
CA SER A 637 7.39 18.96 18.53
C SER A 637 8.86 18.90 18.97
N GLY A 638 9.69 19.86 18.52
CA GLY A 638 11.08 20.00 18.98
C GLY A 638 12.07 19.01 18.34
N VAL A 639 11.67 18.38 17.23
CA VAL A 639 12.52 17.54 16.36
C VAL A 639 13.37 18.40 15.43
#